data_AF-A0A9Q9SFD3-F1
#
_entry.id   AF-A0A9Q9SFD3-F1
#
_cell.length_a   1.000
_cell.length_b   1.000
_cell.length_c   1.000
_cell.angle_alpha   90.00
_cell.angle_beta   90.00
_cell.angle_gamma   90.00
#
_symmetry.space_group_name_H-M   'P 1'
#
loop_
_entity.id
_entity.type
_entity.pdbx_description
1 polymer ?
#
loop_
_entity_poly.entity_id
_entity_poly.type
_entity_poly.pdbx_seq_one_letter_code
_entity_poly.pdbx_strand_id
1 'polypeptide(L)'
;MEKSTADDLLQQIRESKGSGYLDRAYQRSFSLNVFQMNAVELIAAAQRVKDPDQGMALMMEKNHEAGLQAHRELNRHVHNFVSSSLTLVEHTRVFMRKHYADTELFEIYERQVIATFAKSPIAQFVQGLRNYMLHRGLPNSSMFMKFSTSAGATDGSGRMETGVQYDTASLLDWKDWKSVARTYLEQAGRHLDVHEFAQEYLTLVNQFHGWLDATLATHHRSDLEELRQLHVRHQTISPTREPIAPTVPPDSPPVEPFGLTSIQTADLDRISLDLLGRIRELHLKQAPPGFPSERPATQITDRELIGPVTFWGQEVNGNAALMFLLYEGKSHGLAADDYHVLDSLTDAVMSVAWARNGLSRKFVEATFLDWARQQFPAAQLSFPEALCNAARESVTDVEVWAPIANMEVEQGFDFGPVRIESITAAVMENLRSRAPSPRPEQEQEVNQFFEKLKSEIQGYAVAIVSIEGEPAFAVERARRIAQDAVGLLTFFSPAAARSYLFGPVALAGAEYIPSSKLIALYEGGFHHSESVLPKHVGHWRLSIQQIAELNSNLLEAAALLVVSEGLSEFALAVRASILIYSKGITLVAPLDRLRNCLSALEGVLLRHDMEPRAHSIANRMSFVLAQAGADGEAVKKIVQQIYWLQDQPSRTEQGHRESELITTFTSYAYHVLHVALGNVQTFSSKVQFVIEIDRMGLSRQ
;
A
#
# COMPACT_ATOMS: atom_id res chain seq x y z
N MET A 1 19.94 -21.42 44.41
CA MET A 1 19.93 -21.11 42.97
C MET A 1 19.55 -19.65 42.84
N GLU A 2 20.51 -18.79 42.50
CA GLU A 2 20.26 -17.37 42.22
C GLU A 2 19.37 -17.23 40.97
N LYS A 3 18.37 -16.34 41.03
CA LYS A 3 17.53 -16.00 39.88
C LYS A 3 18.36 -15.11 38.95
N SER A 4 18.78 -15.65 37.80
CA SER A 4 19.44 -14.89 36.72
C SER A 4 18.54 -13.71 36.29
N THR A 5 19.10 -12.51 36.16
CA THR A 5 18.35 -11.33 35.70
C THR A 5 18.06 -11.39 34.19
N ALA A 6 17.14 -10.55 33.68
CA ALA A 6 16.83 -10.49 32.25
C ALA A 6 18.06 -10.09 31.41
N ASP A 7 18.88 -9.18 31.91
CA ASP A 7 20.12 -8.74 31.26
C ASP A 7 21.17 -9.87 31.23
N ASP A 8 21.27 -10.66 32.32
CA ASP A 8 22.15 -11.84 32.35
C ASP A 8 21.74 -12.89 31.31
N LEU A 9 20.43 -13.09 31.12
CA LEU A 9 19.92 -14.02 30.11
C LEU A 9 20.14 -13.50 28.68
N LEU A 10 20.00 -12.19 28.44
CA LEU A 10 20.35 -11.59 27.14
C LEU A 10 21.84 -11.76 26.82
N GLN A 11 22.71 -11.58 27.83
CA GLN A 11 24.14 -11.81 27.66
C GLN A 11 24.43 -13.28 27.35
N GLN A 12 23.82 -14.21 28.11
CA GLN A 12 23.94 -15.66 27.85
C GLN A 12 23.43 -16.06 26.45
N ILE A 13 22.33 -15.45 25.99
CA ILE A 13 21.82 -15.67 24.62
C ILE A 13 22.88 -15.26 23.60
N ARG A 14 23.42 -14.04 23.72
CA ARG A 14 24.41 -13.49 22.77
C ARG A 14 25.72 -14.29 22.74
N GLU A 15 26.16 -14.77 23.90
CA GLU A 15 27.41 -15.53 24.03
C GLU A 15 27.26 -17.03 23.74
N SER A 16 26.01 -17.53 23.64
CA SER A 16 25.76 -18.95 23.39
C SER A 16 26.35 -19.42 22.05
N LYS A 17 26.79 -20.68 22.02
CA LYS A 17 27.27 -21.34 20.79
C LYS A 17 26.19 -21.37 19.70
N GLY A 18 24.93 -21.52 20.10
CA GLY A 18 23.77 -21.51 19.20
C GLY A 18 23.59 -20.16 18.51
N SER A 19 23.68 -19.04 19.24
CA SER A 19 23.60 -17.69 18.65
C SER A 19 24.77 -17.46 17.70
N GLY A 20 25.99 -17.79 18.13
CA GLY A 20 27.17 -17.68 17.28
C GLY A 20 27.05 -18.51 15.99
N TYR A 21 26.43 -19.69 16.03
CA TYR A 21 26.14 -20.48 14.83
C TYR A 21 25.10 -19.81 13.93
N LEU A 22 23.97 -19.33 14.48
CA LEU A 22 22.94 -18.66 13.69
C LEU A 22 23.46 -17.40 13.00
N ASP A 23 24.29 -16.60 13.67
CA ASP A 23 24.92 -15.41 13.08
C ASP A 23 25.82 -15.77 11.90
N ARG A 24 26.64 -16.82 12.06
CA ARG A 24 27.49 -17.37 11.00
C ARG A 24 26.67 -17.94 9.84
N ALA A 25 25.60 -18.67 10.13
CA ALA A 25 24.70 -19.22 9.13
C ALA A 25 23.99 -18.11 8.34
N TYR A 26 23.59 -17.02 9.01
CA TYR A 26 23.02 -15.83 8.40
C TYR A 26 24.03 -15.10 7.49
N GLN A 27 25.29 -14.94 7.92
CA GLN A 27 26.33 -14.36 7.06
C GLN A 27 26.55 -15.19 5.79
N ARG A 28 26.54 -16.52 5.89
CA ARG A 28 26.67 -17.43 4.73
C ARG A 28 25.46 -17.34 3.80
N SER A 29 24.24 -17.20 4.34
CA SER A 29 23.02 -17.17 3.53
C SER A 29 23.00 -15.99 2.54
N PHE A 30 23.73 -14.91 2.82
CA PHE A 30 23.85 -13.77 1.92
C PHE A 30 24.38 -14.14 0.53
N SER A 31 25.45 -14.92 0.44
CA SER A 31 26.02 -15.32 -0.87
C SER A 31 25.15 -16.35 -1.59
N LEU A 32 24.44 -17.19 -0.84
CA LEU A 32 23.45 -18.10 -1.42
C LEU A 32 22.29 -17.31 -2.04
N ASN A 33 21.79 -16.31 -1.31
CA ASN A 33 20.75 -15.40 -1.80
C ASN A 33 21.21 -14.63 -3.04
N VAL A 34 22.43 -14.08 -3.06
CA VAL A 34 22.98 -13.40 -4.25
C VAL A 34 22.99 -14.33 -5.46
N PHE A 35 23.44 -15.58 -5.31
CA PHE A 35 23.40 -16.55 -6.41
C PHE A 35 21.96 -16.87 -6.84
N GLN A 36 21.07 -17.16 -5.88
CA GLN A 36 19.68 -17.50 -6.17
C GLN A 36 18.94 -16.39 -6.90
N MET A 37 19.11 -15.12 -6.49
CA MET A 37 18.47 -13.99 -7.15
C MET A 37 19.00 -13.79 -8.58
N ASN A 38 20.32 -13.90 -8.79
CA ASN A 38 20.88 -13.83 -10.14
C ASN A 38 20.41 -14.99 -11.04
N ALA A 39 20.23 -16.19 -10.48
CA ALA A 39 19.67 -17.33 -11.19
C ALA A 39 18.20 -17.10 -11.59
N VAL A 40 17.38 -16.62 -10.65
CA VAL A 40 15.96 -16.29 -10.89
C VAL A 40 15.82 -15.21 -11.96
N GLU A 41 16.63 -14.14 -11.88
CA GLU A 41 16.65 -13.09 -12.90
C GLU A 41 17.03 -13.62 -14.28
N LEU A 42 18.05 -14.47 -14.37
CA LEU A 42 18.46 -15.11 -15.63
C LEU A 42 17.37 -16.00 -16.19
N ILE A 43 16.78 -16.87 -15.37
CA ILE A 43 15.72 -17.79 -15.77
C ILE A 43 14.49 -17.02 -16.27
N ALA A 44 14.10 -15.96 -15.56
CA ALA A 44 13.01 -15.08 -15.97
C ALA A 44 13.32 -14.34 -17.27
N ALA A 45 14.53 -13.79 -17.43
CA ALA A 45 14.96 -13.13 -18.66
C ALA A 45 14.97 -14.10 -19.84
N ALA A 46 15.46 -15.33 -19.66
CA ALA A 46 15.46 -16.35 -20.70
C ALA A 46 14.03 -16.79 -21.06
N GLN A 47 13.14 -16.93 -20.08
CA GLN A 47 11.74 -17.29 -20.31
C GLN A 47 10.99 -16.24 -21.13
N ARG A 48 11.27 -14.94 -20.91
CA ARG A 48 10.67 -13.86 -21.72
C ARG A 48 11.01 -13.98 -23.20
N VAL A 49 12.23 -14.40 -23.53
CA VAL A 49 12.65 -14.59 -24.94
C VAL A 49 12.18 -15.92 -25.50
N LYS A 50 11.70 -16.85 -24.66
CA LYS A 50 11.07 -18.10 -25.09
C LYS A 50 9.59 -17.96 -25.46
N ASP A 51 8.91 -16.94 -24.96
CA ASP A 51 7.53 -16.65 -25.33
C ASP A 51 7.46 -16.33 -26.85
N PRO A 52 6.71 -17.10 -27.66
CA PRO A 52 6.74 -16.96 -29.10
C PRO A 52 6.31 -15.57 -29.61
N ASP A 53 5.34 -14.92 -28.97
CA ASP A 53 4.88 -13.59 -29.36
C ASP A 53 5.96 -12.54 -29.06
N GLN A 54 6.64 -12.67 -27.91
CA GLN A 54 7.74 -11.78 -27.52
C GLN A 54 8.99 -12.00 -28.35
N GLY A 55 9.42 -13.25 -28.51
CA GLY A 55 10.60 -13.61 -29.28
C GLY A 55 10.47 -13.14 -30.72
N MET A 56 9.29 -13.34 -31.33
CA MET A 56 9.00 -12.83 -32.66
C MET A 56 9.04 -11.29 -32.70
N ALA A 57 8.41 -10.61 -31.74
CA ALA A 57 8.42 -9.14 -31.67
C ALA A 57 9.84 -8.56 -31.56
N LEU A 58 10.72 -9.19 -30.76
CA LEU A 58 12.12 -8.79 -30.60
C LEU A 58 12.98 -9.07 -31.84
N MET A 59 12.57 -10.03 -32.68
CA MET A 59 13.25 -10.36 -33.95
C MET A 59 12.74 -9.53 -35.15
N MET A 60 11.69 -8.71 -35.00
CA MET A 60 11.20 -7.84 -36.08
C MET A 60 12.17 -6.69 -36.37
N GLU A 61 12.36 -6.34 -37.64
CA GLU A 61 13.27 -5.26 -38.07
C GLU A 61 12.94 -3.91 -37.41
N LYS A 62 11.65 -3.57 -37.28
CA LYS A 62 11.20 -2.34 -36.60
C LYS A 62 11.58 -2.26 -35.11
N ASN A 63 11.93 -3.39 -34.50
CA ASN A 63 12.28 -3.53 -33.08
C ASN A 63 13.75 -3.94 -32.89
N HIS A 64 14.59 -3.76 -33.91
CA HIS A 64 15.97 -4.23 -33.93
C HIS A 64 16.78 -3.80 -32.69
N GLU A 65 16.65 -2.55 -32.25
CA GLU A 65 17.34 -2.03 -31.05
C GLU A 65 16.86 -2.73 -29.78
N ALA A 66 15.55 -2.96 -29.62
CA ALA A 66 14.98 -3.66 -28.48
C ALA A 66 15.43 -5.13 -28.44
N GLY A 67 15.49 -5.80 -29.60
CA GLY A 67 16.03 -7.15 -29.73
C GLY A 67 17.51 -7.24 -29.34
N LEU A 68 18.33 -6.30 -29.81
CA LEU A 68 19.75 -6.21 -29.43
C LEU A 68 19.91 -5.94 -27.92
N GLN A 69 19.09 -5.07 -27.35
CA GLN A 69 19.15 -4.77 -25.91
C GLN A 69 18.73 -5.96 -25.06
N ALA A 70 17.66 -6.68 -25.43
CA ALA A 70 17.25 -7.91 -24.76
C ALA A 70 18.37 -8.97 -24.79
N HIS A 71 19.07 -9.09 -25.92
CA HIS A 71 20.21 -9.98 -26.07
C HIS A 71 21.40 -9.61 -25.18
N ARG A 72 21.70 -8.32 -25.02
CA ARG A 72 22.74 -7.81 -24.11
C ARG A 72 22.38 -8.06 -22.65
N GLU A 73 21.15 -7.77 -22.26
CA GLU A 73 20.67 -7.99 -20.89
C GLU A 73 20.71 -9.47 -20.50
N LEU A 74 20.32 -10.37 -21.40
CA LEU A 74 20.41 -11.80 -21.12
C LEU A 74 21.87 -12.23 -20.87
N ASN A 75 22.83 -11.76 -21.68
CA ASN A 75 24.25 -12.05 -21.47
C ASN A 75 24.80 -11.42 -20.19
N ARG A 76 24.31 -10.23 -19.78
CA ARG A 76 24.62 -9.63 -18.47
C ARG A 76 24.12 -10.50 -17.33
N HIS A 77 22.90 -11.03 -17.43
CA HIS A 77 22.36 -11.96 -16.43
C HIS A 77 23.17 -13.28 -16.37
N VAL A 78 23.60 -13.83 -17.52
CA VAL A 78 24.49 -15.02 -17.54
C VAL A 78 25.80 -14.71 -16.83
N HIS A 79 26.43 -13.56 -17.12
CA HIS A 79 27.66 -13.15 -16.46
C HIS A 79 27.50 -13.08 -14.93
N ASN A 80 26.42 -12.44 -14.46
CA ASN A 80 26.14 -12.31 -13.04
C ASN A 80 25.85 -13.67 -12.38
N PHE A 81 25.12 -14.55 -13.06
CA PHE A 81 24.83 -15.91 -12.60
C PHE A 81 26.10 -16.74 -12.43
N VAL A 82 26.97 -16.79 -13.45
CA VAL A 82 28.21 -17.59 -13.38
C VAL A 82 29.25 -16.97 -12.44
N SER A 83 29.23 -15.66 -12.25
CA SER A 83 30.12 -14.98 -11.29
C SER A 83 29.68 -15.21 -9.85
N SER A 84 28.39 -15.03 -9.57
CA SER A 84 27.81 -15.27 -8.23
C SER A 84 27.90 -16.74 -7.81
N SER A 85 27.85 -17.69 -8.76
CA SER A 85 28.05 -19.11 -8.45
C SER A 85 29.45 -19.40 -7.90
N LEU A 86 30.51 -18.81 -8.47
CA LEU A 86 31.86 -18.98 -7.95
C LEU A 86 32.06 -18.27 -6.60
N THR A 87 31.46 -17.08 -6.42
CA THR A 87 31.44 -16.39 -5.12
C THR A 87 30.83 -17.28 -4.03
N LEU A 88 29.68 -17.89 -4.31
CA LEU A 88 29.03 -18.82 -3.39
C LEU A 88 29.92 -20.01 -3.04
N VAL A 89 30.56 -20.62 -4.05
CA VAL A 89 31.49 -21.75 -3.85
C VAL A 89 32.64 -21.35 -2.92
N GLU A 90 33.29 -20.21 -3.16
CA GLU A 90 34.42 -19.80 -2.33
C GLU A 90 34.01 -19.37 -0.92
N HIS A 91 32.93 -18.60 -0.80
CA HIS A 91 32.44 -18.18 0.52
C HIS A 91 32.05 -19.40 1.37
N THR A 92 31.42 -20.41 0.76
CA THR A 92 31.07 -21.66 1.45
C THR A 92 32.33 -22.43 1.86
N ARG A 93 33.34 -22.53 0.98
CA ARG A 93 34.60 -23.21 1.30
C ARG A 93 35.37 -22.51 2.42
N VAL A 94 35.50 -21.19 2.35
CA VAL A 94 36.16 -20.37 3.38
C VAL A 94 35.42 -20.50 4.71
N PHE A 95 34.09 -20.45 4.69
CA PHE A 95 33.25 -20.67 5.86
C PHE A 95 33.52 -22.04 6.51
N MET A 96 33.47 -23.12 5.72
CA MET A 96 33.68 -24.48 6.23
C MET A 96 35.08 -24.67 6.80
N ARG A 97 36.11 -24.16 6.12
CA ARG A 97 37.50 -24.21 6.63
C ARG A 97 37.67 -23.40 7.91
N LYS A 98 37.14 -22.17 7.95
CA LYS A 98 37.32 -21.26 9.08
C LYS A 98 36.66 -21.78 10.36
N HIS A 99 35.53 -22.46 10.24
CA HIS A 99 34.71 -22.83 11.40
C HIS A 99 34.71 -24.32 11.73
N TYR A 100 35.12 -25.19 10.81
CA TYR A 100 34.96 -26.64 10.96
C TYR A 100 36.19 -27.47 10.54
N ALA A 101 37.32 -26.87 10.12
CA ALA A 101 38.47 -27.60 9.57
C ALA A 101 38.92 -28.82 10.39
N ASP A 102 38.91 -28.72 11.73
CA ASP A 102 39.37 -29.77 12.63
C ASP A 102 38.24 -30.68 13.14
N THR A 103 37.16 -30.83 12.36
CA THR A 103 35.97 -31.62 12.75
C THR A 103 35.62 -32.68 11.71
N GLU A 104 35.02 -33.79 12.14
CA GLU A 104 34.48 -34.84 11.24
C GLU A 104 33.45 -34.28 10.24
N LEU A 105 32.76 -33.19 10.61
CA LEU A 105 31.82 -32.48 9.75
C LEU A 105 32.51 -31.92 8.50
N PHE A 106 33.75 -31.46 8.59
CA PHE A 106 34.49 -30.95 7.44
C PHE A 106 34.84 -32.07 6.45
N GLU A 107 35.21 -33.26 6.94
CA GLU A 107 35.44 -34.44 6.08
C GLU A 107 34.14 -34.92 5.40
N ILE A 108 33.00 -34.85 6.09
CA ILE A 108 31.68 -35.13 5.50
C ILE A 108 31.36 -34.11 4.40
N TYR A 109 31.61 -32.82 4.66
CA TYR A 109 31.44 -31.76 3.69
C TYR A 109 32.32 -31.95 2.45
N GLU A 110 33.62 -32.22 2.61
CA GLU A 110 34.51 -32.41 1.45
C GLU A 110 34.10 -33.62 0.60
N ARG A 111 33.71 -34.74 1.24
CA ARG A 111 33.17 -35.91 0.53
C ARG A 111 31.91 -35.56 -0.25
N GLN A 112 30.98 -34.82 0.34
CA GLN A 112 29.76 -34.42 -0.35
C GLN A 112 30.04 -33.44 -1.49
N VAL A 113 30.94 -32.48 -1.32
CA VAL A 113 31.36 -31.57 -2.41
C VAL A 113 31.90 -32.35 -3.59
N ILE A 114 32.76 -33.34 -3.34
CA ILE A 114 33.31 -34.20 -4.39
C ILE A 114 32.19 -35.01 -5.05
N ALA A 115 31.32 -35.64 -4.26
CA ALA A 115 30.22 -36.45 -4.77
C ALA A 115 29.24 -35.65 -5.64
N THR A 116 28.91 -34.41 -5.23
CA THR A 116 27.93 -33.57 -5.91
C THR A 116 28.51 -32.83 -7.11
N PHE A 117 29.72 -32.26 -7.02
CA PHE A 117 30.22 -31.30 -8.02
C PHE A 117 31.40 -31.80 -8.87
N ALA A 118 32.23 -32.74 -8.39
CA ALA A 118 33.46 -33.10 -9.11
C ALA A 118 33.18 -33.84 -10.42
N LYS A 119 32.12 -34.65 -10.47
CA LYS A 119 31.69 -35.41 -11.65
C LYS A 119 30.43 -34.86 -12.32
N SER A 120 29.86 -33.77 -11.80
CA SER A 120 28.65 -33.17 -12.36
C SER A 120 28.97 -32.42 -13.67
N PRO A 121 28.41 -32.84 -14.82
CA PRO A 121 28.65 -32.18 -16.10
C PRO A 121 28.28 -30.70 -16.07
N ILE A 122 27.08 -30.39 -15.56
CA ILE A 122 26.57 -29.02 -15.46
C ILE A 122 27.43 -28.15 -14.54
N ALA A 123 27.92 -28.68 -13.40
CA ALA A 123 28.74 -27.90 -12.48
C ALA A 123 30.12 -27.56 -13.07
N GLN A 124 30.76 -28.53 -13.73
CA GLN A 124 32.03 -28.31 -14.42
C GLN A 124 31.85 -27.35 -15.60
N PHE A 125 30.70 -27.42 -16.30
CA PHE A 125 30.36 -26.48 -17.36
C PHE A 125 30.17 -25.07 -16.83
N VAL A 126 29.32 -24.82 -15.81
CA VAL A 126 29.10 -23.47 -15.26
C VAL A 126 30.40 -22.86 -14.72
N GLN A 127 31.23 -23.65 -14.04
CA GLN A 127 32.54 -23.19 -13.59
C GLN A 127 33.46 -22.82 -14.76
N GLY A 128 33.48 -23.65 -15.82
CA GLY A 128 34.24 -23.36 -17.04
C GLY A 128 33.70 -22.15 -17.79
N LEU A 129 32.38 -21.97 -17.85
CA LEU A 129 31.71 -20.85 -18.52
C LEU A 129 32.08 -19.52 -17.86
N ARG A 130 32.13 -19.47 -16.53
CA ARG A 130 32.67 -18.31 -15.80
C ARG A 130 34.08 -17.96 -16.26
N ASN A 131 34.95 -18.96 -16.34
CA ASN A 131 36.35 -18.74 -16.74
C ASN A 131 36.47 -18.34 -18.21
N TYR A 132 35.68 -18.93 -19.10
CA TYR A 132 35.56 -18.51 -20.49
C TYR A 132 35.19 -17.02 -20.57
N MET A 133 34.15 -16.60 -19.83
CA MET A 133 33.64 -15.23 -19.84
C MET A 133 34.65 -14.19 -19.35
N LEU A 134 35.56 -14.57 -18.46
CA LEU A 134 36.57 -13.67 -17.92
C LEU A 134 37.89 -13.66 -18.70
N HIS A 135 38.28 -14.79 -19.29
CA HIS A 135 39.59 -14.94 -19.91
C HIS A 135 39.55 -14.94 -21.44
N ARG A 136 38.42 -15.29 -22.06
CA ARG A 136 38.25 -15.34 -23.52
C ARG A 136 37.29 -14.27 -24.05
N GLY A 137 36.14 -14.09 -23.40
CA GLY A 137 35.11 -13.13 -23.82
C GLY A 137 33.70 -13.70 -23.68
N LEU A 138 32.70 -12.99 -24.21
CA LEU A 138 31.30 -13.47 -24.13
C LEU A 138 31.07 -14.65 -25.09
N PRO A 139 30.27 -15.67 -24.71
CA PRO A 139 29.83 -16.74 -25.60
C PRO A 139 29.14 -16.19 -26.85
N ASN A 140 29.38 -16.80 -28.01
CA ASN A 140 28.61 -16.45 -29.21
C ASN A 140 27.18 -16.98 -29.02
N SER A 141 26.23 -16.06 -29.01
CA SER A 141 24.83 -16.34 -28.80
C SER A 141 23.97 -15.81 -29.93
N SER A 142 22.90 -16.53 -30.26
CA SER A 142 21.92 -16.10 -31.27
C SER A 142 20.51 -16.27 -30.75
N MET A 143 19.62 -15.32 -31.09
CA MET A 143 18.18 -15.57 -31.01
C MET A 143 17.78 -16.56 -32.11
N PHE A 144 16.87 -17.49 -31.80
CA PHE A 144 16.36 -18.45 -32.76
C PHE A 144 14.82 -18.46 -32.78
N MET A 145 14.28 -18.92 -33.91
CA MET A 145 12.87 -19.20 -34.10
C MET A 145 12.76 -20.54 -34.84
N LYS A 146 12.06 -21.52 -34.25
CA LYS A 146 11.76 -22.80 -34.87
C LYS A 146 10.26 -22.94 -35.05
N PHE A 147 9.87 -23.34 -36.25
CA PHE A 147 8.49 -23.74 -36.54
C PHE A 147 8.45 -25.25 -36.70
N SER A 148 7.58 -25.89 -35.92
CA SER A 148 7.27 -27.31 -36.07
C SER A 148 5.82 -27.46 -36.48
N THR A 149 5.58 -28.16 -37.58
CA THR A 149 4.22 -28.52 -38.02
C THR A 149 3.80 -29.80 -37.31
N SER A 150 2.59 -29.79 -36.75
CA SER A 150 2.02 -31.00 -36.14
C SER A 150 1.73 -32.02 -37.25
N ALA A 151 2.41 -33.16 -37.23
CA ALA A 151 2.22 -34.20 -38.26
C ALA A 151 0.76 -34.68 -38.27
N GLY A 152 0.00 -34.31 -39.31
CA GLY A 152 -1.42 -34.65 -39.49
C GLY A 152 -2.41 -33.49 -39.39
N ALA A 153 -1.97 -32.27 -39.04
CA ALA A 153 -2.85 -31.11 -38.95
C ALA A 153 -3.08 -30.47 -40.34
N THR A 154 -4.30 -30.53 -40.86
CA THR A 154 -4.73 -29.91 -42.13
C THR A 154 -5.11 -28.42 -42.00
N ASP A 155 -5.02 -27.85 -40.80
CA ASP A 155 -5.45 -26.48 -40.46
C ASP A 155 -4.28 -25.47 -40.33
N GLY A 156 -3.05 -25.91 -40.55
CA GLY A 156 -1.86 -25.06 -40.42
C GLY A 156 -1.45 -24.77 -38.97
N SER A 157 -1.99 -25.48 -37.98
CA SER A 157 -1.57 -25.34 -36.58
C SER A 157 -0.16 -25.88 -36.34
N GLY A 158 0.80 -24.94 -36.28
CA GLY A 158 2.21 -25.20 -35.94
C GLY A 158 2.53 -24.78 -34.50
N ARG A 159 3.51 -25.45 -33.88
CA ARG A 159 4.15 -24.99 -32.65
C ARG A 159 5.36 -24.13 -33.01
N MET A 160 5.34 -22.88 -32.53
CA MET A 160 6.45 -21.95 -32.64
C MET A 160 7.25 -21.96 -31.33
N GLU A 161 8.56 -22.07 -31.45
CA GLU A 161 9.51 -21.98 -30.34
C GLU A 161 10.49 -20.85 -30.64
N THR A 162 10.73 -20.00 -29.65
CA THR A 162 11.74 -18.94 -29.72
C THR A 162 12.70 -19.06 -28.55
N GLY A 163 13.85 -18.41 -28.61
CA GLY A 163 14.78 -18.40 -27.48
C GLY A 163 16.15 -17.84 -27.85
N VAL A 164 17.07 -17.90 -26.88
CA VAL A 164 18.49 -17.61 -27.08
C VAL A 164 19.28 -18.88 -26.80
N GLN A 165 20.19 -19.19 -27.72
CA GLN A 165 21.03 -20.37 -27.62
C GLN A 165 22.50 -19.99 -27.85
N TYR A 166 23.39 -20.71 -27.20
CA TYR A 166 24.84 -20.57 -27.39
C TYR A 166 25.33 -21.57 -28.43
N ASP A 167 26.19 -21.11 -29.34
CA ASP A 167 26.82 -21.97 -30.33
C ASP A 167 27.90 -22.82 -29.67
N THR A 168 27.71 -24.13 -29.61
CA THR A 168 28.64 -25.04 -28.91
C THR A 168 30.00 -25.13 -29.61
N ALA A 169 30.05 -24.97 -30.94
CA ALA A 169 31.30 -24.95 -31.68
C ALA A 169 32.23 -23.81 -31.22
N SER A 170 31.68 -22.59 -31.10
CA SER A 170 32.42 -21.43 -30.58
C SER A 170 32.95 -21.64 -29.15
N LEU A 171 32.16 -22.33 -28.30
CA LEU A 171 32.59 -22.68 -26.95
C LEU A 171 33.72 -23.70 -26.98
N LEU A 172 33.59 -24.77 -27.78
CA LEU A 172 34.57 -25.87 -27.89
C LEU A 172 35.94 -25.46 -28.45
N ASP A 173 36.01 -24.32 -29.15
CA ASP A 173 37.28 -23.71 -29.57
C ASP A 173 38.19 -23.33 -28.39
N TRP A 174 37.65 -23.17 -27.18
CA TRP A 174 38.45 -22.86 -26.00
C TRP A 174 39.12 -24.14 -25.47
N LYS A 175 40.45 -24.13 -25.38
CA LYS A 175 41.21 -25.34 -25.04
C LYS A 175 41.21 -25.68 -23.55
N ASP A 176 40.86 -24.74 -22.68
CA ASP A 176 40.97 -24.91 -21.22
C ASP A 176 39.70 -25.51 -20.57
N TRP A 177 38.74 -26.02 -21.37
CA TRP A 177 37.65 -26.82 -20.83
C TRP A 177 38.19 -28.12 -20.22
N LYS A 178 37.81 -28.38 -18.96
CA LYS A 178 38.05 -29.68 -18.32
C LYS A 178 37.32 -30.80 -19.08
N SER A 179 37.85 -32.02 -19.03
CA SER A 179 37.30 -33.18 -19.76
C SER A 179 35.79 -33.36 -19.59
N VAL A 180 35.30 -33.30 -18.35
CA VAL A 180 33.86 -33.44 -18.04
C VAL A 180 33.00 -32.34 -18.68
N ALA A 181 33.44 -31.08 -18.60
CA ALA A 181 32.74 -29.95 -19.22
C ALA A 181 32.80 -30.00 -20.76
N ARG A 182 33.92 -30.48 -21.31
CA ARG A 182 34.07 -30.69 -22.75
C ARG A 182 33.12 -31.76 -23.25
N THR A 183 33.02 -32.90 -22.57
CA THR A 183 32.05 -33.95 -22.91
C THR A 183 30.61 -33.46 -22.82
N TYR A 184 30.28 -32.63 -21.82
CA TYR A 184 28.97 -31.99 -21.72
C TYR A 184 28.64 -31.15 -22.97
N LEU A 185 29.58 -30.31 -23.42
CA LEU A 185 29.44 -29.50 -24.63
C LEU A 185 29.32 -30.34 -25.91
N GLU A 186 30.09 -31.42 -26.02
CA GLU A 186 30.04 -32.35 -27.16
C GLU A 186 28.69 -33.10 -27.22
N GLN A 187 28.08 -33.39 -26.06
CA GLN A 187 26.78 -34.06 -25.96
C GLN A 187 25.58 -33.12 -26.13
N ALA A 188 25.73 -31.82 -25.84
CA ALA A 188 24.66 -30.83 -25.98
C ALA A 188 24.21 -30.58 -27.44
N GLY A 189 24.95 -31.09 -28.43
CA GLY A 189 24.64 -30.91 -29.85
C GLY A 189 25.13 -29.56 -30.37
N ARG A 190 24.41 -28.96 -31.33
CA ARG A 190 24.85 -27.72 -32.01
C ARG A 190 24.66 -26.46 -31.17
N HIS A 191 23.66 -26.45 -30.30
CA HIS A 191 23.36 -25.27 -29.50
C HIS A 191 22.98 -25.66 -28.08
N LEU A 192 23.27 -24.75 -27.15
CA LEU A 192 23.02 -24.93 -25.72
C LEU A 192 22.03 -23.87 -25.23
N ASP A 193 20.97 -24.31 -24.56
CA ASP A 193 19.87 -23.45 -24.12
C ASP A 193 20.17 -22.80 -22.77
N VAL A 194 20.06 -21.47 -22.72
CA VAL A 194 20.43 -20.68 -21.53
C VAL A 194 19.55 -20.95 -20.32
N HIS A 195 18.25 -21.14 -20.55
CA HIS A 195 17.29 -21.41 -19.48
C HIS A 195 17.55 -22.79 -18.86
N GLU A 196 17.78 -23.80 -19.70
CA GLU A 196 17.94 -25.19 -19.24
C GLU A 196 19.15 -25.35 -18.31
N PHE A 197 20.33 -24.90 -18.72
CA PHE A 197 21.53 -25.07 -17.89
C PHE A 197 21.45 -24.25 -16.60
N ALA A 198 20.83 -23.07 -16.64
CA ALA A 198 20.68 -22.21 -15.46
C ALA A 198 19.75 -22.87 -14.44
N GLN A 199 18.63 -23.42 -14.89
CA GLN A 199 17.66 -24.14 -14.05
C GLN A 199 18.25 -25.43 -13.47
N GLU A 200 18.98 -26.21 -14.29
CA GLU A 200 19.65 -27.44 -13.87
C GLU A 200 20.68 -27.15 -12.75
N TYR A 201 21.53 -26.14 -12.95
CA TYR A 201 22.55 -25.79 -11.97
C TYR A 201 21.97 -25.17 -10.69
N LEU A 202 20.95 -24.30 -10.81
CA LEU A 202 20.24 -23.74 -9.64
C LEU A 202 19.66 -24.85 -8.77
N THR A 203 19.05 -25.86 -9.40
CA THR A 203 18.47 -27.03 -8.70
C THR A 203 19.55 -27.80 -7.94
N LEU A 204 20.68 -28.10 -8.60
CA LEU A 204 21.82 -28.79 -7.99
C LEU A 204 22.38 -28.04 -6.77
N VAL A 205 22.57 -26.72 -6.90
CA VAL A 205 23.10 -25.87 -5.81
C VAL A 205 22.11 -25.80 -4.65
N ASN A 206 20.82 -25.61 -4.90
CA ASN A 206 19.81 -25.56 -3.85
C ASN A 206 19.71 -26.88 -3.07
N GLN A 207 19.77 -28.02 -3.76
CA GLN A 207 19.79 -29.33 -3.11
C GLN A 207 21.02 -29.51 -2.22
N PHE A 208 22.20 -29.12 -2.71
CA PHE A 208 23.43 -29.16 -1.91
C PHE A 208 23.35 -28.26 -0.67
N HIS A 209 22.87 -27.03 -0.81
CA HIS A 209 22.76 -26.11 0.31
C HIS A 209 21.68 -26.53 1.31
N GLY A 210 20.54 -27.08 0.86
CA GLY A 210 19.54 -27.67 1.75
C GLY A 210 20.10 -28.84 2.57
N TRP A 211 20.89 -29.72 1.93
CA TRP A 211 21.62 -30.76 2.64
C TRP A 211 22.64 -30.21 3.65
N LEU A 212 23.43 -29.20 3.26
CA LEU A 212 24.45 -28.61 4.11
C LEU A 212 23.82 -27.95 5.35
N ASP A 213 22.71 -27.26 5.17
CA ASP A 213 21.96 -26.60 6.25
C ASP A 213 21.40 -27.63 7.24
N ALA A 214 20.82 -28.73 6.74
CA ALA A 214 20.34 -29.82 7.58
C ALA A 214 21.48 -30.51 8.34
N THR A 215 22.65 -30.67 7.71
CA THR A 215 23.83 -31.29 8.32
C THR A 215 24.42 -30.40 9.41
N LEU A 216 24.55 -29.09 9.16
CA LEU A 216 25.01 -28.11 10.16
C LEU A 216 24.03 -27.98 11.32
N ALA A 217 22.72 -27.94 11.06
CA ALA A 217 21.71 -27.91 12.11
C ALA A 217 21.74 -29.18 12.98
N THR A 218 22.02 -30.35 12.37
CA THR A 218 22.22 -31.60 13.11
C THR A 218 23.46 -31.56 13.99
N HIS A 219 24.58 -31.03 13.49
CA HIS A 219 25.81 -30.85 14.25
C HIS A 219 25.61 -29.90 15.45
N HIS A 220 24.87 -28.81 15.26
CA HIS A 220 24.57 -27.80 16.29
C HIS A 220 23.29 -28.06 17.08
N ARG A 221 22.71 -29.27 17.04
CA ARG A 221 21.41 -29.56 17.65
C ARG A 221 21.38 -29.22 19.15
N SER A 222 22.40 -29.60 19.89
CA SER A 222 22.51 -29.28 21.33
C SER A 222 22.63 -27.79 21.58
N ASP A 223 23.45 -27.09 20.79
CA ASP A 223 23.68 -25.65 20.91
C ASP A 223 22.40 -24.84 20.60
N LEU A 224 21.63 -25.28 19.59
CA LEU A 224 20.37 -24.66 19.20
C LEU A 224 19.26 -24.90 20.22
N GLU A 225 19.24 -26.09 20.84
CA GLU A 225 18.26 -26.38 21.90
C GLU A 225 18.58 -25.61 23.18
N GLU A 226 19.85 -25.47 23.55
CA GLU A 226 20.29 -24.57 24.63
C GLU A 226 19.84 -23.13 24.36
N LEU A 227 20.09 -22.61 23.15
CA LEU A 227 19.65 -21.27 22.76
C LEU A 227 18.11 -21.12 22.85
N ARG A 228 17.35 -22.13 22.42
CA ARG A 228 15.89 -22.12 22.53
C ARG A 228 15.46 -22.04 24.00
N GLN A 229 16.07 -22.82 24.89
CA GLN A 229 15.77 -22.78 26.32
C GLN A 229 16.11 -21.42 26.94
N LEU A 230 17.23 -20.81 26.55
CA LEU A 230 17.61 -19.46 26.98
C LEU A 230 16.60 -18.40 26.52
N HIS A 231 16.15 -18.47 25.26
CA HIS A 231 15.10 -17.58 24.75
C HIS A 231 13.76 -17.73 25.49
N VAL A 232 13.34 -18.97 25.77
CA VAL A 232 12.11 -19.24 26.55
C VAL A 232 12.22 -18.68 27.97
N ARG A 233 13.37 -18.87 28.63
CA ARG A 233 13.62 -18.30 29.97
C ARG A 233 13.61 -16.78 29.94
N HIS A 234 14.21 -16.16 28.92
CA HIS A 234 14.19 -14.71 28.75
C HIS A 234 12.77 -14.18 28.52
N GLN A 235 11.97 -14.82 27.65
CA GLN A 235 10.57 -14.46 27.41
C GLN A 235 9.68 -14.63 28.64
N THR A 236 9.99 -15.59 29.52
CA THR A 236 9.25 -15.82 30.77
C THR A 236 9.54 -14.74 31.83
N ILE A 237 10.74 -14.16 31.81
CA ILE A 237 11.17 -13.10 32.77
C ILE A 237 10.88 -11.69 32.21
N SER A 238 10.91 -11.54 30.89
CA SER A 238 10.55 -10.32 30.15
C SER A 238 9.39 -10.63 29.19
N PRO A 239 8.15 -10.84 29.68
CA PRO A 239 7.00 -10.79 28.80
C PRO A 239 7.02 -9.41 28.14
N THR A 240 6.93 -9.41 26.81
CA THR A 240 6.70 -8.23 25.97
C THR A 240 5.81 -7.26 26.72
N ARG A 241 6.28 -6.03 26.97
CA ARG A 241 5.47 -4.95 27.58
C ARG A 241 4.09 -5.00 26.94
N GLU A 242 3.10 -5.41 27.72
CA GLU A 242 1.70 -5.19 27.39
C GLU A 242 1.52 -3.69 27.11
N PRO A 243 0.60 -3.31 26.21
CA PRO A 243 0.17 -1.94 26.11
C PRO A 243 -0.22 -1.49 27.51
N ILE A 244 0.43 -0.44 28.02
CA ILE A 244 0.03 0.18 29.27
C ILE A 244 -1.40 0.66 29.07
N ALA A 245 -2.36 -0.12 29.54
CA ALA A 245 -3.68 0.39 29.86
C ALA A 245 -3.45 1.52 30.89
N PRO A 246 -4.07 2.70 30.71
CA PRO A 246 -3.93 3.77 31.69
C PRO A 246 -4.56 3.28 33.00
N THR A 247 -3.72 2.84 33.92
CA THR A 247 -4.09 2.64 35.31
C THR A 247 -4.18 4.02 35.93
N VAL A 248 -5.40 4.55 35.96
CA VAL A 248 -5.74 5.69 36.82
C VAL A 248 -5.54 5.20 38.26
N PRO A 249 -4.72 5.88 39.08
CA PRO A 249 -4.63 5.59 40.50
C PRO A 249 -6.01 5.80 41.14
N PRO A 250 -6.49 4.92 42.03
CA PRO A 250 -7.61 5.25 42.89
C PRO A 250 -7.10 6.38 43.82
N ASP A 251 -7.79 7.53 43.80
CA ASP A 251 -7.51 8.76 44.54
C ASP A 251 -6.76 9.88 43.80
N SER A 252 -7.00 10.05 42.49
CA SER A 252 -6.89 11.37 41.86
C SER A 252 -8.23 12.11 42.02
N PRO A 253 -8.26 13.38 42.48
CA PRO A 253 -9.50 14.16 42.51
C PRO A 253 -10.10 14.25 41.10
N PRO A 254 -11.44 14.34 40.97
CA PRO A 254 -12.07 14.42 39.66
C PRO A 254 -11.49 15.62 38.90
N VAL A 255 -10.74 15.34 37.83
CA VAL A 255 -10.27 16.37 36.91
C VAL A 255 -11.53 16.98 36.32
N GLU A 256 -11.79 18.26 36.59
CA GLU A 256 -12.89 18.96 35.93
C GLU A 256 -12.75 18.79 34.42
N PRO A 257 -13.82 18.41 33.71
CA PRO A 257 -13.77 18.31 32.26
C PRO A 257 -13.31 19.66 31.68
N PHE A 258 -12.43 19.58 30.68
CA PHE A 258 -11.81 20.75 30.05
C PHE A 258 -10.86 21.57 30.95
N GLY A 259 -10.37 20.99 32.05
CA GLY A 259 -9.41 21.64 32.95
C GLY A 259 -7.99 21.76 32.37
N LEU A 260 -7.31 22.85 32.71
CA LEU A 260 -5.88 23.06 32.45
C LEU A 260 -5.11 23.05 33.78
N THR A 261 -3.90 22.52 33.79
CA THR A 261 -3.00 22.61 34.95
C THR A 261 -2.50 24.05 35.11
N SER A 262 -2.10 24.45 36.33
CA SER A 262 -1.58 25.80 36.58
C SER A 262 -0.37 26.16 35.69
N ILE A 263 0.44 25.18 35.33
CA ILE A 263 1.58 25.36 34.40
C ILE A 263 1.06 25.67 32.99
N GLN A 264 0.13 24.86 32.49
CA GLN A 264 -0.47 25.07 31.17
C GLN A 264 -1.21 26.40 31.07
N THR A 265 -1.94 26.79 32.12
CA THR A 265 -2.62 28.10 32.19
C THR A 265 -1.62 29.24 32.09
N ALA A 266 -0.55 29.22 32.89
CA ALA A 266 0.47 30.27 32.88
C ALA A 266 1.19 30.38 31.53
N ASP A 267 1.50 29.24 30.91
CA ASP A 267 2.16 29.19 29.60
C ASP A 267 1.25 29.75 28.49
N LEU A 268 -0.02 29.33 28.46
CA LEU A 268 -0.99 29.79 27.47
C LEU A 268 -1.30 31.28 27.64
N ASP A 269 -1.47 31.78 28.87
CA ASP A 269 -1.66 33.21 29.13
C ASP A 269 -0.45 34.04 28.64
N ARG A 270 0.77 33.56 28.89
CA ARG A 270 1.99 34.23 28.39
C ARG A 270 1.99 34.32 26.87
N ILE A 271 1.66 33.23 26.17
CA ILE A 271 1.63 33.20 24.70
C ILE A 271 0.50 34.08 24.15
N SER A 272 -0.71 34.01 24.71
CA SER A 272 -1.85 34.79 24.24
C SER A 272 -1.68 36.29 24.48
N LEU A 273 -1.05 36.69 25.59
CA LEU A 273 -0.74 38.10 25.87
C LEU A 273 0.37 38.64 24.95
N ASP A 274 1.41 37.84 24.67
CA ASP A 274 2.42 38.21 23.65
C ASP A 274 1.76 38.41 22.28
N LEU A 275 0.84 37.51 21.91
CA LEU A 275 0.12 37.60 20.64
C LEU A 275 -0.82 38.82 20.58
N LEU A 276 -1.53 39.12 21.67
CA LEU A 276 -2.36 40.33 21.78
C LEU A 276 -1.52 41.61 21.58
N GLY A 277 -0.31 41.65 22.16
CA GLY A 277 0.64 42.76 22.01
C GLY A 277 1.21 42.94 20.61
N ARG A 278 1.09 41.93 19.73
CA ARG A 278 1.52 41.98 18.32
C ARG A 278 0.43 42.49 17.37
N ILE A 279 -0.81 42.60 17.84
CA ILE A 279 -1.90 43.15 17.03
C ILE A 279 -1.62 44.62 16.73
N ARG A 280 -1.60 44.96 15.44
CA ARG A 280 -1.29 46.33 14.97
C ARG A 280 -2.23 46.77 13.86
N GLU A 281 -2.24 48.08 13.61
CA GLU A 281 -2.90 48.65 12.43
C GLU A 281 -2.27 48.08 11.14
N LEU A 282 -3.13 47.66 10.22
CA LEU A 282 -2.78 47.08 8.92
C LEU A 282 -3.15 48.04 7.80
N HIS A 283 -2.22 48.25 6.88
CA HIS A 283 -2.44 49.06 5.68
C HIS A 283 -2.60 48.14 4.48
N LEU A 284 -3.84 47.69 4.25
CA LEU A 284 -4.14 46.71 3.21
C LEU A 284 -4.12 47.35 1.81
N LYS A 285 -3.47 46.66 0.88
CA LYS A 285 -3.41 47.01 -0.53
C LYS A 285 -4.75 46.67 -1.19
N GLN A 286 -5.30 47.60 -1.96
CA GLN A 286 -6.45 47.33 -2.81
C GLN A 286 -6.01 46.46 -4.00
N ALA A 287 -6.75 45.38 -4.25
CA ALA A 287 -6.50 44.54 -5.42
C ALA A 287 -6.75 45.36 -6.70
N PRO A 288 -5.83 45.36 -7.67
CA PRO A 288 -6.10 45.97 -8.97
C PRO A 288 -7.27 45.22 -9.63
N PRO A 289 -8.14 45.91 -10.38
CA PRO A 289 -9.23 45.25 -11.09
C PRO A 289 -8.64 44.21 -12.05
N GLY A 290 -9.01 42.94 -11.87
CA GLY A 290 -8.68 41.87 -12.81
C GLY A 290 -9.39 42.08 -14.15
N PHE A 291 -9.12 41.20 -15.12
CA PHE A 291 -9.92 41.21 -16.35
C PHE A 291 -11.38 40.83 -16.03
N PRO A 292 -12.38 41.43 -16.71
CA PRO A 292 -13.78 41.06 -16.50
C PRO A 292 -14.01 39.59 -16.87
N SER A 293 -14.48 38.79 -15.90
CA SER A 293 -14.88 37.41 -16.16
C SER A 293 -16.32 37.39 -16.71
N GLU A 294 -16.53 36.71 -17.83
CA GLU A 294 -17.86 36.42 -18.36
C GLU A 294 -18.55 35.26 -17.62
N ARG A 295 -17.86 34.60 -16.69
CA ARG A 295 -18.51 33.62 -15.80
C ARG A 295 -19.54 34.35 -14.94
N PRO A 296 -20.80 33.87 -14.87
CA PRO A 296 -21.77 34.40 -13.93
C PRO A 296 -21.17 34.42 -12.52
N ALA A 297 -21.12 35.61 -11.92
CA ALA A 297 -20.60 35.80 -10.59
C ALA A 297 -21.74 36.28 -9.68
N THR A 298 -21.89 35.64 -8.53
CA THR A 298 -22.75 36.13 -7.47
C THR A 298 -22.01 37.23 -6.72
N GLN A 299 -22.62 38.41 -6.59
CA GLN A 299 -22.08 39.49 -5.78
C GLN A 299 -22.55 39.33 -4.34
N ILE A 300 -21.61 39.32 -3.39
CA ILE A 300 -21.89 39.32 -1.95
C ILE A 300 -21.78 40.76 -1.44
N THR A 301 -22.78 41.20 -0.70
CA THR A 301 -22.91 42.55 -0.13
C THR A 301 -22.77 42.52 1.40
N ASP A 302 -22.53 43.69 2.01
CA ASP A 302 -22.41 43.81 3.47
C ASP A 302 -23.63 43.29 4.24
N ARG A 303 -24.82 43.29 3.61
CA ARG A 303 -26.06 42.78 4.21
C ARG A 303 -26.08 41.26 4.34
N GLU A 304 -25.21 40.57 3.61
CA GLU A 304 -25.12 39.11 3.56
C GLU A 304 -23.96 38.57 4.43
N LEU A 305 -23.16 39.45 5.02
CA LEU A 305 -22.07 39.06 5.93
C LEU A 305 -22.63 38.60 7.28
N ILE A 306 -22.23 37.39 7.70
CA ILE A 306 -22.56 36.83 9.01
C ILE A 306 -21.31 36.88 9.88
N GLY A 307 -21.36 37.69 10.94
CA GLY A 307 -20.26 37.81 11.91
C GLY A 307 -19.13 38.78 11.49
N PRO A 308 -18.08 38.90 12.32
CA PRO A 308 -16.97 39.80 12.07
C PRO A 308 -16.10 39.32 10.90
N VAL A 309 -15.69 40.27 10.05
CA VAL A 309 -14.88 39.96 8.86
C VAL A 309 -13.47 39.54 9.28
N THR A 310 -13.05 38.35 8.82
CA THR A 310 -11.70 37.80 9.01
C THR A 310 -11.16 37.36 7.66
N PHE A 311 -10.01 37.90 7.22
CA PHE A 311 -9.42 37.52 5.94
C PHE A 311 -7.92 37.78 5.86
N TRP A 312 -7.26 37.04 4.97
CA TRP A 312 -5.88 37.30 4.58
C TRP A 312 -5.83 38.37 3.49
N GLY A 313 -5.11 39.45 3.74
CA GLY A 313 -4.83 40.51 2.78
C GLY A 313 -3.33 40.69 2.56
N GLN A 314 -2.97 41.47 1.54
CA GLN A 314 -1.60 41.97 1.38
C GLN A 314 -1.52 43.40 1.89
N GLU A 315 -0.49 43.71 2.69
CA GLU A 315 -0.16 45.09 3.03
C GLU A 315 0.49 45.83 1.84
N VAL A 316 0.55 47.16 1.92
CA VAL A 316 1.15 48.02 0.87
C VAL A 316 2.61 47.64 0.57
N ASN A 317 3.34 47.13 1.57
CA ASN A 317 4.73 46.65 1.42
C ASN A 317 4.84 45.27 0.74
N GLY A 318 3.71 44.60 0.45
CA GLY A 318 3.64 43.28 -0.19
C GLY A 318 3.55 42.09 0.78
N ASN A 319 3.70 42.31 2.09
CA ASN A 319 3.61 41.23 3.08
C ASN A 319 2.16 40.80 3.29
N ALA A 320 1.94 39.50 3.50
CA ALA A 320 0.63 39.00 3.90
C ALA A 320 0.32 39.35 5.35
N ALA A 321 -0.94 39.66 5.65
CA ALA A 321 -1.43 39.92 7.00
C ALA A 321 -2.86 39.38 7.16
N LEU A 322 -3.16 38.86 8.35
CA LEU A 322 -4.51 38.46 8.74
C LEU A 322 -5.20 39.65 9.40
N MET A 323 -6.22 40.19 8.72
CA MET A 323 -7.11 41.21 9.27
C MET A 323 -8.31 40.55 9.95
N PHE A 324 -8.60 40.92 11.19
CA PHE A 324 -9.73 40.34 11.94
C PHE A 324 -10.42 41.30 12.92
N LEU A 325 -9.92 42.53 13.12
CA LEU A 325 -10.45 43.50 14.08
C LEU A 325 -10.55 44.90 13.46
N LEU A 326 -11.72 45.53 13.54
CA LEU A 326 -11.85 46.98 13.28
C LEU A 326 -11.84 47.73 14.62
N TYR A 327 -10.85 48.60 14.82
CA TYR A 327 -10.72 49.43 16.02
C TYR A 327 -10.54 50.89 15.61
N GLU A 328 -11.37 51.79 16.14
CA GLU A 328 -11.41 53.21 15.78
C GLU A 328 -11.50 53.47 14.24
N GLY A 329 -12.25 52.63 13.53
CA GLY A 329 -12.43 52.73 12.07
C GLY A 329 -11.24 52.25 11.24
N LYS A 330 -10.21 51.68 11.87
CA LYS A 330 -8.99 51.19 11.22
C LYS A 330 -8.87 49.68 11.30
N SER A 331 -8.33 49.09 10.24
CA SER A 331 -8.06 47.65 10.15
C SER A 331 -6.90 47.24 11.06
N HIS A 332 -7.12 46.29 11.97
CA HIS A 332 -6.12 45.74 12.87
C HIS A 332 -6.02 44.22 12.74
N GLY A 333 -4.82 43.70 12.91
CA GLY A 333 -4.58 42.26 12.84
C GLY A 333 -3.12 41.88 13.02
N LEU A 334 -2.74 40.73 12.47
CA LEU A 334 -1.40 40.15 12.61
C LEU A 334 -0.68 40.08 11.26
N ALA A 335 0.60 40.39 11.25
CA ALA A 335 1.45 40.11 10.10
C ALA A 335 1.61 38.59 9.92
N ALA A 336 1.88 38.12 8.70
CA ALA A 336 2.18 36.71 8.46
C ALA A 336 3.34 36.19 9.34
N ASP A 337 4.37 37.02 9.55
CA ASP A 337 5.51 36.68 10.40
C ASP A 337 5.12 36.56 11.88
N ASP A 338 4.01 37.15 12.33
CA ASP A 338 3.52 37.00 13.72
C ASP A 338 2.50 35.86 13.85
N TYR A 339 2.02 35.29 12.74
CA TYR A 339 1.04 34.21 12.74
C TYR A 339 1.60 32.92 13.35
N HIS A 340 2.90 32.65 13.23
CA HIS A 340 3.53 31.46 13.85
C HIS A 340 3.37 31.42 15.38
N VAL A 341 3.13 32.57 16.02
CA VAL A 341 2.85 32.64 17.46
C VAL A 341 1.43 32.13 17.76
N LEU A 342 0.47 32.34 16.86
CA LEU A 342 -0.87 31.73 16.94
C LEU A 342 -0.80 30.21 16.69
N ASP A 343 0.07 29.76 15.78
CA ASP A 343 0.34 28.32 15.62
C ASP A 343 0.93 27.72 16.91
N SER A 344 1.87 28.44 17.55
CA SER A 344 2.47 28.01 18.82
C SER A 344 1.44 27.95 19.96
N LEU A 345 0.52 28.91 20.03
CA LEU A 345 -0.61 28.88 20.96
C LEU A 345 -1.48 27.65 20.72
N THR A 346 -1.82 27.41 19.45
CA THR A 346 -2.64 26.26 19.04
C THR A 346 -1.95 24.94 19.37
N ASP A 347 -0.65 24.79 19.09
CA ASP A 347 0.13 23.60 19.43
C ASP A 347 0.18 23.35 20.94
N ALA A 348 0.36 24.41 21.74
CA ALA A 348 0.32 24.31 23.19
C ALA A 348 -1.04 23.80 23.69
N VAL A 349 -2.14 24.29 23.14
CA VAL A 349 -3.49 23.78 23.44
C VAL A 349 -3.64 22.33 23.00
N MET A 350 -3.23 21.98 21.77
CA MET A 350 -3.38 20.64 21.20
C MET A 350 -2.47 19.59 21.86
N SER A 351 -1.53 20.00 22.71
CA SER A 351 -0.77 19.08 23.57
C SER A 351 -1.62 18.46 24.69
N VAL A 352 -2.74 19.10 25.04
CA VAL A 352 -3.66 18.66 26.09
C VAL A 352 -4.62 17.60 25.55
N ALA A 353 -4.78 16.48 26.27
CA ALA A 353 -5.50 15.31 25.78
C ALA A 353 -6.97 15.59 25.40
N TRP A 354 -7.71 16.31 26.25
CA TRP A 354 -9.10 16.63 25.96
C TRP A 354 -9.24 17.58 24.76
N ALA A 355 -8.34 18.54 24.61
CA ALA A 355 -8.37 19.48 23.50
C ALA A 355 -8.02 18.77 22.19
N ARG A 356 -6.98 17.93 22.20
CA ARG A 356 -6.60 17.09 21.04
C ARG A 356 -7.73 16.18 20.56
N ASN A 357 -8.52 15.67 21.49
CA ASN A 357 -9.54 14.68 21.21
C ASN A 357 -10.94 15.28 20.97
N GLY A 358 -11.14 16.58 21.21
CA GLY A 358 -12.46 17.21 21.13
C GLY A 358 -12.51 18.57 20.43
N LEU A 359 -11.37 19.20 20.12
CA LEU A 359 -11.32 20.52 19.47
C LEU A 359 -10.56 20.48 18.14
N SER A 360 -11.01 21.29 17.18
CA SER A 360 -10.24 21.57 15.97
C SER A 360 -9.25 22.71 16.22
N ARG A 361 -8.15 22.73 15.45
CA ARG A 361 -7.22 23.88 15.45
C ARG A 361 -7.94 25.19 15.14
N LYS A 362 -8.85 25.17 14.16
CA LYS A 362 -9.66 26.33 13.77
C LYS A 362 -10.55 26.84 14.89
N PHE A 363 -11.07 25.94 15.74
CA PHE A 363 -11.81 26.35 16.94
C PHE A 363 -10.92 27.16 17.88
N VAL A 364 -9.71 26.67 18.18
CA VAL A 364 -8.74 27.38 19.05
C VAL A 364 -8.37 28.75 18.47
N GLU A 365 -8.08 28.81 17.17
CA GLU A 365 -7.82 30.06 16.46
C GLU A 365 -9.00 31.03 16.57
N ALA A 366 -10.22 30.56 16.25
CA ALA A 366 -11.42 31.40 16.32
C ALA A 366 -11.68 31.92 17.73
N THR A 367 -11.55 31.06 18.75
CA THR A 367 -11.68 31.47 20.15
C THR A 367 -10.64 32.52 20.53
N PHE A 368 -9.40 32.40 20.07
CA PHE A 368 -8.39 33.43 20.30
C PHE A 368 -8.76 34.75 19.61
N LEU A 369 -9.16 34.71 18.34
CA LEU A 369 -9.53 35.92 17.60
C LEU A 369 -10.74 36.63 18.23
N ASP A 370 -11.74 35.87 18.70
CA ASP A 370 -12.91 36.43 19.39
C ASP A 370 -12.56 36.99 20.76
N TRP A 371 -11.71 36.30 21.53
CA TRP A 371 -11.16 36.83 22.78
C TRP A 371 -10.37 38.12 22.54
N ALA A 372 -9.47 38.13 21.55
CA ALA A 372 -8.66 39.28 21.21
C ALA A 372 -9.51 40.49 20.79
N ARG A 373 -10.60 40.28 20.03
CA ARG A 373 -11.55 41.37 19.68
C ARG A 373 -12.17 42.03 20.91
N GLN A 374 -12.48 41.25 21.93
CA GLN A 374 -13.10 41.74 23.16
C GLN A 374 -12.08 42.39 24.11
N GLN A 375 -10.84 41.92 24.07
CA GLN A 375 -9.77 42.31 24.98
C GLN A 375 -8.84 43.41 24.44
N PHE A 376 -8.84 43.71 23.14
CA PHE A 376 -7.99 44.77 22.57
C PHE A 376 -8.43 46.17 23.03
N PRO A 377 -7.51 47.10 23.40
CA PRO A 377 -6.05 47.01 23.27
C PRO A 377 -5.32 46.38 24.46
N ALA A 378 -5.99 46.07 25.57
CA ALA A 378 -5.37 45.52 26.77
C ALA A 378 -6.27 44.51 27.47
N ALA A 379 -5.77 43.28 27.64
CA ALA A 379 -6.55 42.18 28.21
C ALA A 379 -6.92 42.41 29.68
N GLN A 380 -8.19 42.16 29.98
CA GLN A 380 -8.75 42.14 31.33
C GLN A 380 -9.11 40.71 31.78
N LEU A 381 -9.36 39.81 30.82
CA LEU A 381 -9.74 38.41 31.05
C LEU A 381 -8.69 37.45 30.49
N SER A 382 -8.49 36.31 31.18
CA SER A 382 -7.56 35.24 30.78
C SER A 382 -8.05 34.50 29.54
N PHE A 383 -7.16 34.26 28.57
CA PHE A 383 -7.50 33.48 27.37
C PHE A 383 -7.73 31.99 27.68
N PRO A 384 -6.88 31.30 28.45
CA PRO A 384 -7.13 29.93 28.92
C PRO A 384 -8.53 29.73 29.51
N GLU A 385 -9.00 30.66 30.34
CA GLU A 385 -10.33 30.59 30.93
C GLU A 385 -11.42 30.72 29.86
N ALA A 386 -11.29 31.67 28.94
CA ALA A 386 -12.20 31.83 27.81
C ALA A 386 -12.24 30.58 26.92
N LEU A 387 -11.09 29.95 26.67
CA LEU A 387 -10.97 28.70 25.90
C LEU A 387 -11.65 27.53 26.60
N CYS A 388 -11.42 27.33 27.90
CA CYS A 388 -12.07 26.28 28.67
C CYS A 388 -13.60 26.48 28.71
N ASN A 389 -14.07 27.71 28.85
CA ASN A 389 -15.49 28.04 28.82
C ASN A 389 -16.11 27.75 27.44
N ALA A 390 -15.48 28.22 26.36
CA ALA A 390 -15.93 27.96 25.00
C ALA A 390 -15.96 26.46 24.68
N ALA A 391 -14.95 25.70 25.14
CA ALA A 391 -14.92 24.25 24.99
C ALA A 391 -16.07 23.56 25.73
N ARG A 392 -16.34 23.96 26.99
CA ARG A 392 -17.47 23.42 27.78
C ARG A 392 -18.83 23.67 27.14
N GLU A 393 -18.99 24.81 26.47
CA GLU A 393 -20.24 25.17 25.79
C GLU A 393 -20.38 24.49 24.42
N SER A 394 -19.27 24.20 23.74
CA SER A 394 -19.29 23.75 22.34
C SER A 394 -19.10 22.23 22.19
N VAL A 395 -18.43 21.57 23.12
CA VAL A 395 -18.18 20.12 23.04
C VAL A 395 -19.43 19.36 23.45
N THR A 396 -19.98 18.60 22.51
CA THR A 396 -21.19 17.80 22.69
C THR A 396 -21.05 16.46 21.95
N ASP A 397 -21.97 15.54 22.16
CA ASP A 397 -22.12 14.38 21.28
C ASP A 397 -22.72 14.82 19.94
N VAL A 398 -21.93 14.75 18.88
CA VAL A 398 -22.34 15.13 17.53
C VAL A 398 -22.51 13.87 16.69
N GLU A 399 -23.74 13.61 16.26
CA GLU A 399 -24.06 12.53 15.32
C GLU A 399 -23.95 13.07 13.87
N VAL A 400 -22.94 12.61 13.14
CA VAL A 400 -22.66 13.04 11.77
C VAL A 400 -23.21 12.01 10.80
N TRP A 401 -24.06 12.48 9.90
CA TRP A 401 -24.70 11.69 8.85
C TRP A 401 -23.98 11.96 7.53
N ALA A 402 -23.25 10.96 7.02
CA ALA A 402 -22.51 11.04 5.77
C ALA A 402 -23.19 10.14 4.71
N PRO A 403 -24.03 10.69 3.81
CA PRO A 403 -24.71 9.90 2.80
C PRO A 403 -23.73 9.16 1.89
N ILE A 404 -24.11 7.97 1.42
CA ILE A 404 -23.31 7.11 0.55
C ILE A 404 -23.99 7.04 -0.81
N ALA A 405 -23.48 7.80 -1.77
CA ALA A 405 -24.04 7.86 -3.11
C ALA A 405 -23.99 6.49 -3.80
N ASN A 406 -25.03 6.18 -4.59
CA ASN A 406 -25.16 4.95 -5.36
C ASN A 406 -25.20 3.64 -4.55
N MET A 407 -25.41 3.74 -3.23
CA MET A 407 -25.65 2.61 -2.35
C MET A 407 -27.04 2.73 -1.71
N GLU A 408 -27.80 1.65 -1.68
CA GLU A 408 -29.10 1.55 -1.01
C GLU A 408 -29.10 0.34 -0.09
N VAL A 409 -29.68 0.48 1.10
CA VAL A 409 -29.87 -0.61 2.06
C VAL A 409 -31.34 -0.74 2.43
N GLU A 410 -31.86 -1.97 2.42
CA GLU A 410 -33.22 -2.26 2.87
C GLU A 410 -33.35 -2.21 4.39
N GLN A 411 -32.31 -2.64 5.11
CA GLN A 411 -32.22 -2.62 6.56
C GLN A 411 -30.85 -2.09 6.99
N GLY A 412 -30.82 -1.31 8.08
CA GLY A 412 -29.57 -0.84 8.65
C GLY A 412 -28.74 -1.94 9.32
N PHE A 413 -27.43 -1.74 9.38
CA PHE A 413 -26.48 -2.64 10.03
C PHE A 413 -25.24 -1.89 10.52
N ASP A 414 -24.53 -2.48 11.48
CA ASP A 414 -23.30 -1.91 12.01
C ASP A 414 -22.07 -2.36 11.21
N PHE A 415 -21.13 -1.44 11.01
CA PHE A 415 -19.84 -1.70 10.38
C PHE A 415 -18.74 -0.99 11.17
N GLY A 416 -18.28 -1.65 12.23
CA GLY A 416 -17.28 -1.12 13.15
C GLY A 416 -17.90 0.00 14.00
N PRO A 417 -17.29 1.20 14.10
CA PRO A 417 -17.86 2.33 14.82
C PRO A 417 -18.95 3.07 14.02
N VAL A 418 -19.31 2.59 12.83
CA VAL A 418 -20.24 3.26 11.90
C VAL A 418 -21.53 2.46 11.82
N ARG A 419 -22.67 3.14 11.92
CA ARG A 419 -23.96 2.55 11.57
C ARG A 419 -24.32 2.89 10.12
N ILE A 420 -24.72 1.91 9.33
CA ILE A 420 -25.21 2.12 7.97
C ILE A 420 -26.73 2.06 8.03
N GLU A 421 -27.41 3.13 7.60
CA GLU A 421 -28.87 3.25 7.61
C GLU A 421 -29.41 3.72 6.26
N SER A 422 -30.74 3.67 6.08
CA SER A 422 -31.41 4.19 4.86
C SER A 422 -31.97 5.60 5.07
N ILE A 423 -31.71 6.52 4.14
CA ILE A 423 -32.30 7.87 4.13
C ILE A 423 -33.70 7.81 3.51
N THR A 424 -34.67 7.39 4.31
CA THR A 424 -36.08 7.30 3.86
C THR A 424 -36.74 8.68 3.76
N ALA A 425 -37.91 8.75 3.11
CA ALA A 425 -38.72 9.97 3.10
C ALA A 425 -39.08 10.46 4.53
N ALA A 426 -39.28 9.55 5.48
CA ALA A 426 -39.55 9.88 6.87
C ALA A 426 -38.34 10.53 7.56
N VAL A 427 -37.12 10.07 7.24
CA VAL A 427 -35.86 10.69 7.70
C VAL A 427 -35.75 12.11 7.14
N MET A 428 -36.02 12.31 5.85
CA MET A 428 -35.99 13.63 5.22
C MET A 428 -36.98 14.60 5.86
N GLU A 429 -38.19 14.14 6.19
CA GLU A 429 -39.19 14.96 6.90
C GLU A 429 -38.76 15.28 8.34
N ASN A 430 -38.11 14.33 9.04
CA ASN A 430 -37.54 14.57 10.36
C ASN A 430 -36.42 15.64 10.32
N LEU A 431 -35.54 15.59 9.32
CA LEU A 431 -34.50 16.61 9.13
C LEU A 431 -35.11 17.99 8.89
N ARG A 432 -36.17 18.07 8.07
CA ARG A 432 -36.89 19.31 7.81
C ARG A 432 -37.54 19.87 9.06
N SER A 433 -38.15 19.04 9.90
CA SER A 433 -38.82 19.50 11.13
C SER A 433 -37.85 20.00 12.21
N ARG A 434 -36.57 19.63 12.14
CA ARG A 434 -35.49 20.15 13.00
C ARG A 434 -34.96 21.51 12.53
N ALA A 435 -35.25 21.93 11.31
CA ALA A 435 -34.83 23.24 10.83
C ALA A 435 -35.60 24.37 11.56
N PRO A 436 -34.95 25.51 11.87
CA PRO A 436 -35.66 26.67 12.40
C PRO A 436 -36.79 27.11 11.47
N SER A 437 -37.91 27.57 12.03
CA SER A 437 -39.02 28.08 11.23
C SER A 437 -38.55 29.25 10.35
N PRO A 438 -38.68 29.16 9.02
CA PRO A 438 -38.21 30.20 8.13
C PRO A 438 -39.04 31.48 8.29
N ARG A 439 -38.42 32.63 8.05
CA ARG A 439 -39.17 33.88 7.84
C ARG A 439 -40.00 33.76 6.54
N PRO A 440 -41.14 34.45 6.40
CA PRO A 440 -41.99 34.34 5.21
C PRO A 440 -41.25 34.57 3.88
N GLU A 441 -40.30 35.52 3.88
CA GLU A 441 -39.46 35.85 2.72
C GLU A 441 -38.49 34.73 2.34
N GLN A 442 -38.14 33.84 3.27
CA GLN A 442 -37.16 32.76 3.10
C GLN A 442 -37.82 31.40 2.85
N GLU A 443 -39.15 31.32 2.97
CA GLU A 443 -39.89 30.05 2.89
C GLU A 443 -39.69 29.35 1.55
N GLN A 444 -39.67 30.12 0.45
CA GLN A 444 -39.41 29.58 -0.89
C GLN A 444 -37.99 29.01 -1.02
N GLU A 445 -36.98 29.71 -0.52
CA GLU A 445 -35.57 29.28 -0.58
C GLU A 445 -35.34 28.01 0.25
N VAL A 446 -35.90 27.96 1.47
CA VAL A 446 -35.82 26.79 2.34
C VAL A 446 -36.53 25.59 1.71
N ASN A 447 -37.69 25.79 1.09
CA ASN A 447 -38.39 24.74 0.34
C ASN A 447 -37.54 24.22 -0.83
N GLN A 448 -36.95 25.12 -1.63
CA GLN A 448 -36.08 24.74 -2.75
C GLN A 448 -34.84 23.97 -2.27
N PHE A 449 -34.25 24.39 -1.14
CA PHE A 449 -33.11 23.70 -0.53
C PHE A 449 -33.48 22.25 -0.16
N PHE A 450 -34.58 22.04 0.57
CA PHE A 450 -34.98 20.69 0.99
C PHE A 450 -35.43 19.80 -0.18
N GLU A 451 -36.07 20.36 -1.20
CA GLU A 451 -36.41 19.60 -2.42
C GLU A 451 -35.16 19.19 -3.21
N LYS A 452 -34.16 20.09 -3.31
CA LYS A 452 -32.86 19.75 -3.88
C LYS A 452 -32.17 18.66 -3.07
N LEU A 453 -32.10 18.82 -1.75
CA LEU A 453 -31.48 17.83 -0.85
C LEU A 453 -32.15 16.45 -0.98
N LYS A 454 -33.49 16.39 -1.00
CA LYS A 454 -34.24 15.14 -1.24
C LYS A 454 -33.84 14.50 -2.58
N SER A 455 -33.76 15.29 -3.65
CA SER A 455 -33.38 14.78 -4.98
C SER A 455 -31.95 14.24 -5.03
N GLU A 456 -31.07 14.71 -4.15
CA GLU A 456 -29.65 14.33 -4.11
C GLU A 456 -29.40 13.08 -3.25
N ILE A 457 -30.08 12.91 -2.10
CA ILE A 457 -29.70 11.88 -1.11
C ILE A 457 -30.82 10.94 -0.66
N GLN A 458 -32.09 11.24 -0.94
CA GLN A 458 -33.18 10.37 -0.47
C GLN A 458 -33.11 9.00 -1.16
N GLY A 459 -33.22 7.94 -0.37
CA GLY A 459 -33.11 6.55 -0.81
C GLY A 459 -31.70 5.97 -0.70
N TYR A 460 -30.67 6.82 -0.64
CA TYR A 460 -29.30 6.35 -0.40
C TYR A 460 -29.10 5.86 1.03
N ALA A 461 -28.10 4.99 1.18
CA ALA A 461 -27.56 4.65 2.47
C ALA A 461 -26.83 5.84 3.10
N VAL A 462 -26.67 5.83 4.42
CA VAL A 462 -25.93 6.84 5.17
C VAL A 462 -25.02 6.16 6.18
N ALA A 463 -23.76 6.60 6.23
CA ALA A 463 -22.82 6.28 7.31
C ALA A 463 -23.02 7.25 8.47
N ILE A 464 -23.43 6.75 9.62
CA ILE A 464 -23.67 7.53 10.83
C ILE A 464 -22.53 7.27 11.82
N VAL A 465 -21.86 8.34 12.24
CA VAL A 465 -20.75 8.30 13.21
C VAL A 465 -21.04 9.28 14.34
N SER A 466 -20.94 8.81 15.58
CA SER A 466 -21.06 9.67 16.76
C SER A 466 -19.68 10.03 17.29
N ILE A 467 -19.40 11.33 17.43
CA ILE A 467 -18.13 11.85 17.96
C ILE A 467 -18.44 12.87 19.06
N GLU A 468 -17.82 12.68 20.22
CA GLU A 468 -17.78 13.70 21.27
C GLU A 468 -16.73 14.76 20.88
N GLY A 469 -17.17 16.02 20.72
CA GLY A 469 -16.30 17.10 20.30
C GLY A 469 -17.08 18.35 19.91
N GLU A 470 -16.37 19.43 19.63
CA GLU A 470 -17.00 20.59 18.99
C GLU A 470 -17.41 20.24 17.54
N PRO A 471 -18.49 20.84 17.00
CA PRO A 471 -19.09 20.40 15.75
C PRO A 471 -18.15 20.28 14.55
N ALA A 472 -17.22 21.21 14.34
CA ALA A 472 -16.30 21.17 13.20
C ALA A 472 -15.27 20.03 13.35
N PHE A 473 -14.73 19.82 14.55
CA PHE A 473 -13.88 18.67 14.87
C PHE A 473 -14.61 17.36 14.64
N ALA A 474 -15.84 17.25 15.17
CA ALA A 474 -16.65 16.05 15.06
C ALA A 474 -16.94 15.71 13.60
N VAL A 475 -17.33 16.70 12.79
CA VAL A 475 -17.55 16.53 11.34
C VAL A 475 -16.29 16.03 10.63
N GLU A 476 -15.11 16.62 10.88
CA GLU A 476 -13.88 16.20 10.20
C GLU A 476 -13.36 14.83 10.64
N ARG A 477 -13.51 14.48 11.93
CA ARG A 477 -13.19 13.14 12.45
C ARG A 477 -14.16 12.10 11.88
N ALA A 478 -15.46 12.36 11.95
CA ALA A 478 -16.50 11.49 11.43
C ALA A 478 -16.39 11.28 9.91
N ARG A 479 -16.11 12.34 9.14
CA ARG A 479 -15.91 12.26 7.69
C ARG A 479 -14.78 11.29 7.33
N ARG A 480 -13.65 11.33 8.05
CA ARG A 480 -12.52 10.40 7.84
C ARG A 480 -12.91 8.96 8.17
N ILE A 481 -13.57 8.73 9.31
CA ILE A 481 -14.05 7.41 9.72
C ILE A 481 -15.05 6.85 8.69
N ALA A 482 -16.02 7.66 8.26
CA ALA A 482 -17.00 7.29 7.25
C ALA A 482 -16.34 6.99 5.89
N GLN A 483 -15.33 7.78 5.49
CA GLN A 483 -14.60 7.56 4.24
C GLN A 483 -13.84 6.22 4.26
N ASP A 484 -13.17 5.91 5.35
CA ASP A 484 -12.46 4.63 5.51
C ASP A 484 -13.45 3.45 5.60
N ALA A 485 -14.56 3.62 6.33
CA ALA A 485 -15.63 2.62 6.41
C ALA A 485 -16.22 2.31 5.02
N VAL A 486 -16.57 3.33 4.24
CA VAL A 486 -17.08 3.15 2.87
C VAL A 486 -16.00 2.55 1.96
N GLY A 487 -14.74 2.96 2.08
CA GLY A 487 -13.63 2.38 1.33
C GLY A 487 -13.42 0.88 1.62
N LEU A 488 -13.55 0.47 2.88
CA LEU A 488 -13.47 -0.95 3.26
C LEU A 488 -14.73 -1.71 2.85
N LEU A 489 -15.91 -1.13 3.03
CA LEU A 489 -17.19 -1.73 2.69
C LEU A 489 -17.33 -1.96 1.18
N THR A 490 -16.85 -1.04 0.34
CA THR A 490 -16.87 -1.17 -1.12
C THR A 490 -16.04 -2.35 -1.66
N PHE A 491 -15.16 -2.94 -0.84
CA PHE A 491 -14.52 -4.22 -1.15
C PHE A 491 -15.55 -5.34 -1.33
N PHE A 492 -16.72 -5.25 -0.72
CA PHE A 492 -17.80 -6.23 -0.86
C PHE A 492 -18.82 -5.86 -1.95
N SER A 493 -18.58 -4.77 -2.68
CA SER A 493 -19.49 -4.31 -3.73
C SER A 493 -19.46 -5.23 -4.97
N PRO A 494 -20.50 -5.22 -5.82
CA PRO A 494 -20.52 -6.00 -7.06
C PRO A 494 -19.35 -5.69 -8.00
N ALA A 495 -18.80 -4.48 -7.94
CA ALA A 495 -17.69 -4.05 -8.76
C ALA A 495 -16.36 -4.65 -8.31
N ALA A 496 -16.20 -5.03 -7.04
CA ALA A 496 -14.90 -5.41 -6.47
C ALA A 496 -14.23 -6.56 -7.23
N ALA A 497 -14.94 -7.67 -7.48
CA ALA A 497 -14.38 -8.83 -8.18
C ALA A 497 -14.50 -8.76 -9.72
N ARG A 498 -15.11 -7.70 -10.28
CA ARG A 498 -15.49 -7.61 -11.71
C ARG A 498 -14.85 -6.40 -12.36
N SER A 499 -13.75 -6.61 -13.09
CA SER A 499 -12.97 -5.57 -13.80
C SER A 499 -13.79 -4.69 -14.75
N TYR A 500 -14.83 -5.25 -15.38
CA TYR A 500 -15.67 -4.59 -16.37
C TYR A 500 -16.77 -3.71 -15.76
N LEU A 501 -16.97 -3.78 -14.44
CA LEU A 501 -17.98 -3.02 -13.73
C LEU A 501 -17.31 -1.85 -12.99
N PHE A 502 -17.76 -0.63 -13.29
CA PHE A 502 -17.33 0.58 -12.59
C PHE A 502 -18.07 0.70 -11.25
N GLY A 503 -17.36 0.93 -10.15
CA GLY A 503 -17.97 1.17 -8.84
C GLY A 503 -18.19 2.67 -8.59
N PRO A 504 -19.43 3.18 -8.58
CA PRO A 504 -19.72 4.59 -8.33
C PRO A 504 -19.92 4.92 -6.83
N VAL A 505 -19.79 3.93 -5.95
CA VAL A 505 -20.11 4.06 -4.52
C VAL A 505 -19.03 4.87 -3.83
N ALA A 506 -19.43 5.97 -3.21
CA ALA A 506 -18.58 6.85 -2.41
C ALA A 506 -19.45 7.65 -1.44
N LEU A 507 -18.83 8.40 -0.53
CA LEU A 507 -19.57 9.43 0.21
C LEU A 507 -20.11 10.48 -0.78
N ALA A 508 -21.34 10.94 -0.55
CA ALA A 508 -21.98 11.95 -1.38
C ALA A 508 -21.12 13.23 -1.47
N GLY A 509 -20.98 13.76 -2.68
CA GLY A 509 -20.04 14.82 -3.05
C GLY A 509 -18.64 14.33 -3.48
N ALA A 510 -18.28 13.08 -3.19
CA ALA A 510 -17.01 12.46 -3.64
C ALA A 510 -17.22 11.41 -4.73
N GLU A 511 -18.46 11.00 -5.00
CA GLU A 511 -18.79 10.18 -6.15
C GLU A 511 -18.48 10.92 -7.45
N TYR A 512 -17.99 10.16 -8.42
CA TYR A 512 -17.73 10.68 -9.75
C TYR A 512 -18.09 9.61 -10.76
N ILE A 513 -19.13 9.87 -11.55
CA ILE A 513 -19.45 9.07 -12.73
C ILE A 513 -18.95 9.86 -13.94
N PRO A 514 -17.78 9.50 -14.51
CA PRO A 514 -17.17 10.25 -15.58
C PRO A 514 -18.07 10.30 -16.81
N SER A 515 -18.24 11.51 -17.34
CA SER A 515 -19.02 11.77 -18.55
C SER A 515 -18.21 12.59 -19.57
N SER A 516 -18.52 12.38 -20.84
CA SER A 516 -18.03 13.17 -21.96
C SER A 516 -19.05 14.26 -22.27
N LYS A 517 -18.59 15.50 -22.43
CA LYS A 517 -19.39 16.65 -22.91
C LYS A 517 -18.64 17.31 -24.05
N LEU A 518 -19.07 17.06 -25.28
CA LEU A 518 -18.39 17.55 -26.49
C LEU A 518 -19.29 18.48 -27.29
N ILE A 519 -18.74 19.60 -27.73
CA ILE A 519 -19.33 20.48 -28.74
C ILE A 519 -18.47 20.36 -29.99
N ALA A 520 -19.02 19.74 -31.03
CA ALA A 520 -18.38 19.64 -32.34
C ALA A 520 -18.90 20.76 -33.24
N LEU A 521 -17.99 21.54 -33.81
CA LEU A 521 -18.29 22.61 -34.77
C LEU A 521 -18.04 22.10 -36.19
N TYR A 522 -18.95 22.41 -37.12
CA TYR A 522 -18.80 22.09 -38.55
C TYR A 522 -19.50 23.16 -39.40
N GLU A 523 -19.22 23.18 -40.70
CA GLU A 523 -19.87 24.14 -41.61
C GLU A 523 -21.40 23.98 -41.57
N GLY A 524 -22.09 25.02 -41.10
CA GLY A 524 -23.56 25.05 -41.00
C GLY A 524 -24.15 24.78 -39.61
N GLY A 525 -23.34 24.52 -38.58
CA GLY A 525 -23.88 24.41 -37.21
C GLY A 525 -22.93 23.80 -36.17
N PHE A 526 -23.53 23.28 -35.10
CA PHE A 526 -22.82 22.57 -34.05
C PHE A 526 -23.62 21.34 -33.60
N HIS A 527 -22.91 20.36 -33.05
CA HIS A 527 -23.49 19.21 -32.37
C HIS A 527 -23.00 19.18 -30.94
N HIS A 528 -23.94 19.13 -29.99
CA HIS A 528 -23.67 18.87 -28.58
C HIS A 528 -23.94 17.39 -28.27
N SER A 529 -22.99 16.72 -27.65
CA SER A 529 -23.12 15.34 -27.19
C SER A 529 -22.71 15.21 -25.73
N GLU A 530 -23.52 14.48 -24.96
CA GLU A 530 -23.25 14.11 -23.58
C GLU A 530 -23.41 12.59 -23.41
N SER A 531 -22.42 11.92 -22.81
CA SER A 531 -22.48 10.47 -22.58
C SER A 531 -21.71 10.07 -21.33
N VAL A 532 -22.14 9.00 -20.67
CA VAL A 532 -21.40 8.37 -19.55
C VAL A 532 -20.27 7.52 -20.13
N LEU A 533 -19.05 7.66 -19.59
CA LEU A 533 -17.86 6.97 -20.09
C LEU A 533 -17.82 5.48 -19.70
N PRO A 534 -18.13 5.07 -18.45
CA PRO A 534 -18.23 3.66 -18.10
C PRO A 534 -19.33 2.93 -18.87
N LYS A 535 -19.01 1.76 -19.45
CA LYS A 535 -20.00 0.90 -20.14
C LYS A 535 -21.02 0.27 -19.18
N HIS A 536 -20.58 -0.10 -17.98
CA HIS A 536 -21.40 -0.72 -16.95
C HIS A 536 -21.13 -0.08 -15.60
N VAL A 537 -22.18 0.40 -14.93
CA VAL A 537 -22.12 1.02 -13.61
C VAL A 537 -22.71 0.05 -12.59
N GLY A 538 -21.92 -0.28 -11.57
CA GLY A 538 -22.29 -1.21 -10.50
C GLY A 538 -22.92 -0.51 -9.32
N HIS A 539 -24.15 0.00 -9.49
CA HIS A 539 -24.95 0.47 -8.34
C HIS A 539 -25.11 -0.65 -7.31
N TRP A 540 -25.15 -0.29 -6.03
CA TRP A 540 -25.13 -1.28 -4.95
C TRP A 540 -26.39 -1.21 -4.11
N ARG A 541 -27.32 -2.14 -4.33
CA ARG A 541 -28.56 -2.25 -3.56
C ARG A 541 -28.50 -3.53 -2.74
N LEU A 542 -28.69 -3.41 -1.43
CA LEU A 542 -28.57 -4.50 -0.47
C LEU A 542 -29.93 -4.82 0.15
N SER A 543 -30.46 -5.99 -0.18
CA SER A 543 -31.63 -6.55 0.50
C SER A 543 -31.28 -7.11 1.87
N ILE A 544 -32.29 -7.36 2.70
CA ILE A 544 -32.13 -8.03 4.01
C ILE A 544 -31.37 -9.37 3.85
N GLN A 545 -31.70 -10.14 2.82
CA GLN A 545 -31.02 -11.41 2.54
C GLN A 545 -29.54 -11.19 2.20
N GLN A 546 -29.23 -10.21 1.34
CA GLN A 546 -27.85 -9.93 0.95
C GLN A 546 -27.03 -9.38 2.12
N ILE A 547 -27.64 -8.61 3.02
CA ILE A 547 -26.99 -8.15 4.26
C ILE A 547 -26.69 -9.34 5.18
N ALA A 548 -27.64 -10.27 5.33
CA ALA A 548 -27.41 -11.50 6.10
C ALA A 548 -26.32 -12.39 5.50
N GLU A 549 -26.22 -12.47 4.17
CA GLU A 549 -25.13 -13.17 3.47
C GLU A 549 -23.78 -12.43 3.59
N LEU A 550 -23.82 -11.10 3.65
CA LEU A 550 -22.64 -10.25 3.85
C LEU A 550 -22.13 -10.30 5.29
N ASN A 551 -23.01 -10.45 6.29
CA ASN A 551 -22.73 -10.62 7.73
C ASN A 551 -22.01 -11.95 8.01
N SER A 552 -20.85 -12.07 7.39
CA SER A 552 -19.86 -13.12 7.50
C SER A 552 -18.74 -12.64 8.41
N ASN A 553 -17.96 -13.59 8.95
CA ASN A 553 -16.76 -13.28 9.73
C ASN A 553 -15.78 -12.33 8.99
N LEU A 554 -15.85 -12.28 7.65
CA LEU A 554 -15.03 -11.39 6.82
C LEU A 554 -15.50 -9.93 6.85
N LEU A 555 -16.81 -9.69 6.87
CA LEU A 555 -17.34 -8.33 7.00
C LEU A 555 -17.03 -7.78 8.39
N GLU A 556 -17.15 -8.61 9.43
CA GLU A 556 -16.72 -8.27 10.78
C GLU A 556 -15.21 -7.99 10.84
N ALA A 557 -14.39 -8.81 10.19
CA ALA A 557 -12.94 -8.56 10.07
C ALA A 557 -12.64 -7.22 9.41
N ALA A 558 -13.38 -6.84 8.34
CA ALA A 558 -13.22 -5.54 7.69
C ALA A 558 -13.69 -4.37 8.58
N ALA A 559 -14.79 -4.55 9.31
CA ALA A 559 -15.32 -3.58 10.26
C ALA A 559 -14.29 -3.23 11.36
N LEU A 560 -13.50 -4.21 11.81
CA LEU A 560 -12.42 -3.98 12.77
C LEU A 560 -11.28 -3.10 12.22
N LEU A 561 -11.14 -3.01 10.89
CA LEU A 561 -10.06 -2.22 10.26
C LEU A 561 -10.41 -0.74 10.06
N VAL A 562 -11.65 -0.33 10.35
CA VAL A 562 -12.11 1.06 10.11
C VAL A 562 -11.23 2.06 10.87
N VAL A 563 -11.05 1.82 12.18
CA VAL A 563 -10.18 2.63 13.05
C VAL A 563 -8.77 2.05 13.04
N SER A 564 -7.79 2.88 12.69
CA SER A 564 -6.40 2.43 12.54
C SER A 564 -5.67 2.24 13.87
N GLU A 565 -6.10 2.96 14.89
CA GLU A 565 -5.48 2.99 16.21
C GLU A 565 -5.60 1.61 16.88
N GLY A 566 -4.46 1.03 17.27
CA GLY A 566 -4.40 -0.27 17.94
C GLY A 566 -4.34 -1.49 17.02
N LEU A 567 -4.36 -1.31 15.69
CA LEU A 567 -4.20 -2.41 14.74
C LEU A 567 -2.78 -2.97 14.73
N SER A 568 -2.65 -4.28 14.48
CA SER A 568 -1.37 -4.94 14.23
C SER A 568 -0.72 -4.46 12.92
N GLU A 569 0.58 -4.68 12.75
CA GLU A 569 1.28 -4.35 11.51
C GLU A 569 0.62 -5.04 10.30
N PHE A 570 0.20 -6.30 10.46
CA PHE A 570 -0.50 -7.04 9.41
C PHE A 570 -1.88 -6.45 9.11
N ALA A 571 -2.68 -6.14 10.15
CA ALA A 571 -4.00 -5.54 9.97
C ALA A 571 -3.92 -4.17 9.29
N LEU A 572 -2.92 -3.34 9.61
CA LEU A 572 -2.65 -2.08 8.92
C LEU A 572 -2.29 -2.29 7.43
N ALA A 573 -1.48 -3.30 7.12
CA ALA A 573 -1.13 -3.64 5.74
C ALA A 573 -2.37 -4.09 4.94
N VAL A 574 -3.19 -4.98 5.51
CA VAL A 574 -4.44 -5.44 4.87
C VAL A 574 -5.42 -4.29 4.70
N ARG A 575 -5.61 -3.43 5.72
CA ARG A 575 -6.43 -2.22 5.64
C ARG A 575 -6.01 -1.33 4.48
N ALA A 576 -4.72 -0.99 4.40
CA ALA A 576 -4.19 -0.15 3.34
C ALA A 576 -4.38 -0.80 1.96
N SER A 577 -4.12 -2.10 1.83
CA SER A 577 -4.31 -2.84 0.58
C SER A 577 -5.76 -2.89 0.13
N ILE A 578 -6.71 -3.11 1.03
CA ILE A 578 -8.14 -3.07 0.70
C ILE A 578 -8.56 -1.67 0.26
N LEU A 579 -8.15 -0.61 0.96
CA LEU A 579 -8.47 0.77 0.57
C LEU A 579 -7.89 1.14 -0.81
N ILE A 580 -6.66 0.72 -1.11
CA ILE A 580 -6.04 0.90 -2.43
C ILE A 580 -6.82 0.12 -3.49
N TYR A 581 -7.14 -1.15 -3.22
CA TYR A 581 -7.92 -1.99 -4.13
C TYR A 581 -9.28 -1.37 -4.44
N SER A 582 -10.02 -0.97 -3.41
CA SER A 582 -11.33 -0.33 -3.53
C SER A 582 -11.25 0.99 -4.29
N LYS A 583 -10.23 1.82 -4.07
CA LYS A 583 -10.03 3.03 -4.89
C LYS A 583 -9.85 2.72 -6.37
N GLY A 584 -9.23 1.59 -6.70
CA GLY A 584 -9.09 1.12 -8.07
C GLY A 584 -10.42 0.83 -8.79
N ILE A 585 -11.48 0.45 -8.06
CA ILE A 585 -12.78 0.10 -8.65
C ILE A 585 -13.53 1.32 -9.23
N THR A 586 -13.15 2.52 -8.79
CA THR A 586 -13.74 3.81 -9.22
C THR A 586 -13.00 4.42 -10.39
N LEU A 587 -12.06 3.69 -11.01
CA LEU A 587 -11.26 4.15 -12.15
C LEU A 587 -11.78 3.54 -13.45
N VAL A 588 -11.97 4.39 -14.47
CA VAL A 588 -12.49 3.96 -15.78
C VAL A 588 -11.45 3.18 -16.57
N ALA A 589 -10.20 3.63 -16.53
CA ALA A 589 -9.11 3.04 -17.29
C ALA A 589 -8.70 1.70 -16.66
N PRO A 590 -8.80 0.57 -17.39
CA PRO A 590 -8.49 -0.74 -16.80
C PRO A 590 -7.05 -0.89 -16.33
N LEU A 591 -6.08 -0.21 -16.96
CA LEU A 591 -4.68 -0.19 -16.51
C LEU A 591 -4.50 0.52 -15.17
N ASP A 592 -5.24 1.60 -14.90
CA ASP A 592 -5.14 2.30 -13.62
C ASP A 592 -5.77 1.49 -12.49
N ARG A 593 -6.90 0.82 -12.79
CA ARG A 593 -7.47 -0.18 -11.88
C ARG A 593 -6.49 -1.33 -11.61
N LEU A 594 -5.83 -1.84 -12.65
CA LEU A 594 -4.84 -2.91 -12.53
C LEU A 594 -3.64 -2.49 -11.65
N ARG A 595 -3.14 -1.26 -11.81
CA ARG A 595 -2.07 -0.70 -10.96
C ARG A 595 -2.45 -0.69 -9.48
N ASN A 596 -3.69 -0.33 -9.16
CA ASN A 596 -4.21 -0.39 -7.79
C ASN A 596 -4.33 -1.84 -7.29
N CYS A 597 -4.79 -2.77 -8.13
CA CYS A 597 -4.86 -4.20 -7.79
C CYS A 597 -3.47 -4.77 -7.45
N LEU A 598 -2.47 -4.47 -8.28
CA LEU A 598 -1.08 -4.90 -8.05
C LEU A 598 -0.50 -4.27 -6.79
N SER A 599 -0.69 -2.96 -6.59
CA SER A 599 -0.21 -2.27 -5.39
C SER A 599 -0.83 -2.84 -4.11
N ALA A 600 -2.12 -3.20 -4.14
CA ALA A 600 -2.80 -3.84 -3.03
C ALA A 600 -2.21 -5.23 -2.72
N LEU A 601 -1.98 -6.05 -3.75
CA LEU A 601 -1.35 -7.37 -3.59
C LEU A 601 0.09 -7.25 -3.08
N GLU A 602 0.87 -6.32 -3.62
CA GLU A 602 2.25 -6.06 -3.18
C GLU A 602 2.31 -5.66 -1.70
N GLY A 603 1.35 -4.85 -1.24
CA GLY A 603 1.25 -4.41 0.15
C GLY A 603 1.10 -5.54 1.17
N VAL A 604 0.52 -6.68 0.77
CA VAL A 604 0.27 -7.84 1.65
C VAL A 604 1.21 -9.01 1.38
N LEU A 605 1.53 -9.27 0.11
CA LEU A 605 2.27 -10.46 -0.29
C LEU A 605 3.78 -10.25 -0.43
N LEU A 606 4.29 -9.02 -0.51
CA LEU A 606 5.74 -8.80 -0.44
C LEU A 606 6.19 -8.65 1.01
N ARG A 607 7.22 -9.40 1.40
CA ARG A 607 7.93 -9.24 2.68
C ARG A 607 8.55 -7.85 2.77
N HIS A 608 9.16 -7.39 1.68
CA HIS A 608 9.79 -6.07 1.55
C HIS A 608 9.90 -5.65 0.08
N ASP A 609 10.14 -4.37 -0.17
CA ASP A 609 10.10 -3.77 -1.52
C ASP A 609 11.19 -4.25 -2.48
N MET A 610 12.26 -4.86 -1.95
CA MET A 610 13.37 -5.42 -2.73
C MET A 610 13.13 -6.83 -3.28
N GLU A 611 11.99 -7.48 -2.96
CA GLU A 611 11.69 -8.80 -3.53
C GLU A 611 11.40 -8.70 -5.05
N PRO A 612 11.78 -9.70 -5.87
CA PRO A 612 11.41 -9.75 -7.28
C PRO A 612 9.88 -9.85 -7.44
N ARG A 613 9.22 -8.69 -7.62
CA ARG A 613 7.75 -8.54 -7.47
C ARG A 613 6.96 -9.59 -8.24
N ALA A 614 7.14 -9.66 -9.56
CA ALA A 614 6.42 -10.59 -10.41
C ALA A 614 6.58 -12.06 -9.99
N HIS A 615 7.80 -12.45 -9.59
CA HIS A 615 8.08 -13.83 -9.17
C HIS A 615 7.46 -14.16 -7.81
N SER A 616 7.66 -13.28 -6.82
CA SER A 616 7.16 -13.49 -5.46
C SER A 616 5.64 -13.48 -5.40
N ILE A 617 5.00 -12.53 -6.08
CA ILE A 617 3.53 -12.46 -6.17
C ILE A 617 2.98 -13.69 -6.90
N ALA A 618 3.57 -14.08 -8.04
CA ALA A 618 3.11 -15.25 -8.79
C ALA A 618 3.13 -16.52 -7.95
N ASN A 619 4.23 -16.80 -7.24
CA ASN A 619 4.34 -17.98 -6.40
C ASN A 619 3.34 -17.96 -5.24
N ARG A 620 3.27 -16.87 -4.49
CA ARG A 620 2.39 -16.79 -3.30
C ARG A 620 0.91 -16.82 -3.67
N MET A 621 0.52 -16.11 -4.72
CA MET A 621 -0.85 -16.20 -5.26
C MET A 621 -1.17 -17.63 -5.70
N SER A 622 -0.23 -18.33 -6.36
CA SER A 622 -0.45 -19.72 -6.77
C SER A 622 -0.68 -20.65 -5.58
N PHE A 623 0.04 -20.47 -4.47
CA PHE A 623 -0.14 -21.29 -3.27
C PHE A 623 -1.47 -21.03 -2.58
N VAL A 624 -1.85 -19.76 -2.42
CA VAL A 624 -3.12 -19.35 -1.81
C VAL A 624 -4.29 -19.86 -2.64
N LEU A 625 -4.30 -19.60 -3.95
CA LEU A 625 -5.43 -19.93 -4.82
C LEU A 625 -5.54 -21.43 -5.12
N ALA A 626 -4.44 -22.17 -5.09
CA ALA A 626 -4.49 -23.62 -5.23
C ALA A 626 -5.10 -24.33 -4.01
N GLN A 627 -5.32 -23.64 -2.88
CA GLN A 627 -6.18 -24.17 -1.81
C GLN A 627 -7.67 -24.08 -2.16
N ALA A 628 -8.04 -23.09 -2.97
CA ALA A 628 -9.39 -22.91 -3.50
C ALA A 628 -9.63 -23.68 -4.82
N GLY A 629 -8.70 -24.57 -5.22
CA GLY A 629 -8.84 -25.42 -6.40
C GLY A 629 -8.35 -24.81 -7.72
N ALA A 630 -7.70 -23.65 -7.71
CA ALA A 630 -7.12 -23.08 -8.93
C ALA A 630 -5.85 -23.84 -9.39
N ASP A 631 -5.62 -23.87 -10.70
CA ASP A 631 -4.36 -24.35 -11.28
C ASP A 631 -3.22 -23.35 -10.99
N GLY A 632 -2.30 -23.74 -10.11
CA GLY A 632 -1.19 -22.89 -9.67
C GLY A 632 -0.27 -22.46 -10.81
N GLU A 633 -0.07 -23.29 -11.85
CA GLU A 633 0.81 -22.93 -12.97
C GLU A 633 0.13 -21.91 -13.89
N ALA A 634 -1.18 -22.07 -14.12
CA ALA A 634 -1.99 -21.08 -14.82
C ALA A 634 -2.01 -19.72 -14.10
N VAL A 635 -2.13 -19.73 -12.75
CA VAL A 635 -2.05 -18.51 -11.93
C VAL A 635 -0.70 -17.82 -12.14
N LYS A 636 0.42 -18.54 -12.05
CA LYS A 636 1.76 -17.94 -12.23
C LYS A 636 1.91 -17.29 -13.59
N LYS A 637 1.45 -17.96 -14.65
CA LYS A 637 1.49 -17.45 -16.02
C LYS A 637 0.71 -16.14 -16.16
N ILE A 638 -0.52 -16.10 -15.61
CA ILE A 638 -1.37 -14.90 -15.63
C ILE A 638 -0.69 -13.73 -14.92
N VAL A 639 -0.14 -13.96 -13.73
CA VAL A 639 0.55 -12.90 -12.96
C VAL A 639 1.74 -12.34 -13.74
N GLN A 640 2.56 -13.21 -14.36
CA GLN A 640 3.70 -12.77 -15.17
C GLN A 640 3.27 -11.92 -16.37
N GLN A 641 2.19 -12.32 -17.06
CA GLN A 641 1.63 -11.56 -18.18
C GLN A 641 1.08 -10.21 -17.75
N ILE A 642 0.49 -10.12 -16.55
CA ILE A 642 -0.05 -8.88 -15.98
C ILE A 642 1.05 -7.86 -15.65
N TYR A 643 2.15 -8.29 -15.02
CA TYR A 643 3.30 -7.40 -14.76
C TYR A 643 3.90 -6.88 -16.07
N TRP A 644 3.98 -7.73 -17.10
CA TRP A 644 4.42 -7.30 -18.42
C TRP A 644 3.46 -6.28 -19.07
N LEU A 645 2.15 -6.50 -18.96
CA LEU A 645 1.14 -5.57 -19.47
C LEU A 645 1.23 -4.19 -18.80
N GLN A 646 1.57 -4.14 -17.50
CA GLN A 646 1.75 -2.89 -16.76
C GLN A 646 2.96 -2.07 -17.26
N ASP A 647 4.03 -2.75 -17.67
CA ASP A 647 5.29 -2.12 -18.10
C ASP A 647 5.23 -1.54 -19.53
N GLN A 648 4.16 -1.79 -20.27
CA GLN A 648 4.03 -1.28 -21.64
C GLN A 648 3.61 0.19 -21.70
N PRO A 649 4.19 0.98 -22.63
CA PRO A 649 3.68 2.30 -22.94
C PRO A 649 2.27 2.17 -23.56
N SER A 650 1.27 2.77 -22.93
CA SER A 650 -0.10 2.82 -23.45
C SER A 650 -0.14 3.55 -24.81
N ARG A 651 -0.29 2.81 -25.92
CA ARG A 651 -0.31 3.38 -27.28
C ARG A 651 -1.63 3.20 -28.02
N THR A 652 -2.53 2.32 -27.58
CA THR A 652 -3.83 2.01 -28.22
C THR A 652 -4.87 1.50 -27.22
N GLU A 653 -6.17 1.51 -27.60
CA GLU A 653 -7.23 0.84 -26.85
C GLU A 653 -6.92 -0.65 -26.64
N GLN A 654 -7.27 -1.18 -25.47
CA GLN A 654 -6.99 -2.56 -25.10
C GLN A 654 -7.79 -3.56 -25.92
N GLY A 655 -7.13 -4.64 -26.33
CA GLY A 655 -7.76 -5.75 -27.03
C GLY A 655 -8.63 -6.61 -26.12
N HIS A 656 -9.46 -7.46 -26.72
CA HIS A 656 -10.32 -8.39 -26.01
C HIS A 656 -9.53 -9.35 -25.09
N ARG A 657 -8.40 -9.90 -25.58
CA ARG A 657 -7.52 -10.81 -24.81
C ARG A 657 -6.94 -10.15 -23.56
N GLU A 658 -6.54 -8.88 -23.64
CA GLU A 658 -6.00 -8.14 -22.51
C GLU A 658 -7.09 -7.87 -21.47
N SER A 659 -8.31 -7.58 -21.92
CA SER A 659 -9.47 -7.40 -21.04
C SER A 659 -9.81 -8.68 -20.27
N GLU A 660 -9.79 -9.84 -20.93
CA GLU A 660 -10.00 -11.14 -20.27
C GLU A 660 -8.90 -11.47 -19.25
N LEU A 661 -7.64 -11.18 -19.59
CA LEU A 661 -6.50 -11.34 -18.69
C LEU A 661 -6.67 -10.49 -17.42
N ILE A 662 -6.99 -9.19 -17.57
CA ILE A 662 -7.24 -8.28 -16.44
C ILE A 662 -8.42 -8.76 -15.61
N THR A 663 -9.49 -9.25 -16.24
CA THR A 663 -10.68 -9.77 -15.54
C THR A 663 -10.34 -10.96 -14.66
N THR A 664 -9.62 -11.93 -15.21
CA THR A 664 -9.20 -13.13 -14.48
C THR A 664 -8.28 -12.77 -13.32
N PHE A 665 -7.29 -11.91 -13.58
CA PHE A 665 -6.36 -11.45 -12.55
C PHE A 665 -7.06 -10.65 -11.44
N THR A 666 -8.03 -9.79 -11.78
CA THR A 666 -8.82 -9.03 -10.79
C THR A 666 -9.56 -9.98 -9.84
N SER A 667 -10.16 -11.04 -10.38
CA SER A 667 -10.79 -12.08 -9.56
C SER A 667 -9.78 -12.76 -8.63
N TYR A 668 -8.59 -13.12 -9.11
CA TYR A 668 -7.54 -13.69 -8.26
C TYR A 668 -7.08 -12.74 -7.17
N ALA A 669 -6.86 -11.47 -7.50
CA ALA A 669 -6.47 -10.44 -6.54
C ALA A 669 -7.51 -10.30 -5.43
N TYR A 670 -8.79 -10.25 -5.80
CA TYR A 670 -9.91 -10.19 -4.87
C TYR A 670 -9.91 -11.38 -3.88
N HIS A 671 -9.75 -12.61 -4.37
CA HIS A 671 -9.74 -13.81 -3.52
C HIS A 671 -8.53 -13.84 -2.57
N VAL A 672 -7.35 -13.41 -3.03
CA VAL A 672 -6.15 -13.34 -2.19
C VAL A 672 -6.32 -12.31 -1.08
N LEU A 673 -6.87 -11.13 -1.39
CA LEU A 673 -7.16 -10.10 -0.38
C LEU A 673 -8.25 -10.57 0.59
N HIS A 674 -9.22 -11.36 0.14
CA HIS A 674 -10.19 -12.04 1.00
C HIS A 674 -9.52 -12.98 2.02
N VAL A 675 -8.57 -13.79 1.56
CA VAL A 675 -7.81 -14.69 2.45
C VAL A 675 -6.99 -13.87 3.44
N ALA A 676 -6.33 -12.79 3.01
CA ALA A 676 -5.58 -11.92 3.91
C ALA A 676 -6.48 -11.27 4.97
N LEU A 677 -7.65 -10.77 4.57
CA LEU A 677 -8.66 -10.21 5.46
C LEU A 677 -9.14 -11.21 6.50
N GLY A 678 -9.42 -12.45 6.10
CA GLY A 678 -9.84 -13.51 7.02
C GLY A 678 -8.78 -13.90 8.08
N ASN A 679 -7.55 -13.43 7.93
CA ASN A 679 -6.42 -13.75 8.81
C ASN A 679 -5.88 -12.55 9.60
N VAL A 680 -6.54 -11.37 9.56
CA VAL A 680 -6.05 -10.15 10.24
C VAL A 680 -5.93 -10.29 11.75
N GLN A 681 -6.74 -11.15 12.37
CA GLN A 681 -6.66 -11.47 13.80
C GLN A 681 -5.66 -12.59 14.11
N THR A 682 -5.23 -13.36 13.10
CA THR A 682 -4.34 -14.51 13.27
C THR A 682 -2.87 -14.10 13.25
N PHE A 683 -2.49 -13.14 12.39
CA PHE A 683 -1.11 -12.71 12.25
C PHE A 683 -0.89 -11.30 12.80
N SER A 684 0.26 -11.13 13.47
CA SER A 684 0.66 -9.83 14.02
C SER A 684 1.48 -9.00 13.03
N SER A 685 2.21 -9.64 12.11
CA SER A 685 3.03 -8.98 11.09
C SER A 685 2.90 -9.61 9.71
N LYS A 686 3.16 -8.80 8.68
CA LYS A 686 3.14 -9.24 7.28
C LYS A 686 4.12 -10.37 7.00
N VAL A 687 5.30 -10.31 7.62
CA VAL A 687 6.34 -11.33 7.45
C VAL A 687 5.85 -12.70 7.94
N GLN A 688 5.12 -12.76 9.06
CA GLN A 688 4.57 -14.03 9.58
C GLN A 688 3.57 -14.65 8.59
N PHE A 689 2.64 -13.84 8.06
CA PHE A 689 1.66 -14.27 7.07
C PHE A 689 2.34 -14.83 5.81
N VAL A 690 3.34 -14.11 5.28
CA VAL A 690 4.06 -14.51 4.08
C VAL A 690 4.89 -15.79 4.29
N ILE A 691 5.54 -15.95 5.44
CA ILE A 691 6.28 -17.19 5.77
C ILE A 691 5.32 -18.39 5.76
N GLU A 692 4.10 -18.22 6.29
CA GLU A 692 3.13 -19.31 6.33
C GLU A 692 2.64 -19.69 4.92
N ILE A 693 2.44 -18.71 4.03
CA ILE A 693 2.16 -18.98 2.61
C ILE A 693 3.33 -19.72 1.94
N ASP A 694 4.57 -19.28 2.16
CA ASP A 694 5.76 -19.92 1.58
C ASP A 694 5.88 -21.39 2.07
N ARG A 695 5.51 -21.70 3.32
CA ARG A 695 5.46 -23.08 3.87
C ARG A 695 4.39 -23.97 3.22
N MET A 696 3.24 -23.41 2.89
CA MET A 696 2.19 -24.15 2.15
C MET A 696 2.70 -24.63 0.79
N GLY A 697 3.54 -23.82 0.13
CA GLY A 697 4.18 -24.19 -1.14
C GLY A 697 5.16 -25.36 -1.00
N LEU A 698 5.93 -25.42 0.10
CA LEU A 698 6.88 -26.49 0.38
C LEU A 698 6.23 -27.83 0.71
N SER A 699 5.01 -27.83 1.23
CA SER A 699 4.28 -29.07 1.60
C SER A 699 3.63 -29.77 0.40
N ARG A 700 3.64 -29.14 -0.78
CA ARG A 700 3.04 -29.64 -2.04
C ARG A 700 4.09 -30.05 -3.08
N GLN A 701 5.37 -29.82 -2.81
CA GLN A 701 6.50 -30.33 -3.58
C GLN A 701 6.99 -31.62 -2.95
#